data_AF-A3IXE0-F1
#
_entry.id   AF-A3IXE0-F1
#
_cell.length_a   1.000
_cell.length_b   1.000
_cell.length_c   1.000
_cell.angle_alpha   90.00
_cell.angle_beta   90.00
_cell.angle_gamma   90.00
#
_symmetry.space_group_name_H-M   'P 1'
#
loop_
_entity.id
_entity.type
_entity.pdbx_description
1 polymer ?
#
loop_
_entity_poly.entity_id
_entity_poly.type
_entity_poly.pdbx_seq_one_letter_code
_entity_poly.pdbx_strand_id
1 'polypeptide(L)'
;HFDTRTGEWITLPNPNKNTQREKPNLILDETLDNTLLESFLKKEFPDKDYSSCLSIGHLDEASAPEDLYSNHHPNGDVLLLSNGKRLLYGPAEIKEQLINKLNPDTMHNGAYGSLFVGECKNSHQGEVTFLVVDDSNGDNGGYIDDEQAWKLVGDCHGKVNSNFSEQLSNTTDEVIQFRLGNLTDGLYGKGTLAPKNFSDYFKDKEIGDKVSFIIPTSSFKGAGKGTVEPGLYTKEIWLGEKEKAQKGEIALSQLLPSYPNALKDFIPELKEYLQELTQTIQDPRLLAEHYCTQYERREQKKDKNWQPPTPTEAVERYRNYQQKGFKNTTEDNDELDSGYEDFIYLAFKADPDHHRLLESKKFSQALQEFVRKDYLNSAIGKNFKFDRAMIIPSKDLKTGEICVPWLKEGEQVLNFRSPFLNHNGMIHSTNKYVEDMYAVDGKELQGVIIVNDEDYSRIVNRTLAEAKTANPNIELPDIPDKLNKLSVDDRIAFTDQLNASLEQAGIELRIPYESDCERMAADFDGDCIGVAEASRFPNLTQDAIALTQPENLYKPTRKEDKLSFPSGTDFEVMAIHMADGISVGSINNSVTTFEALLSEQEIYEQYGTPTIKQELANQLIKTAQRGLKQEKNSKNPIAIPESVRPQFEKIANYNPNQPLGKEQLQEVFTLQRDIYRSMVEEGCYQNQIAVDLFKSAREPDKDYINNLTKLLYRPVDYFKQKKDYNTYRNDILETKGFSPTELTASLVNVEFKENQLTTQPPEQFKNLFPNNYTSQQMLEAKQIKANYDTAYNLASAYNRKQKLEDDTHIKVTTQSGKNIEIVNYKKFLSHNDVRQLSQQPVNLRLINNTNPRTKHNHQLIAQYQSEGQWKNLGLVCEIKREQYGLKAGQTSSECQLKIAQSLGKKEVQILFNQAKEIALDWRSHLEENVNTEELSQYANATWHLCHNHTLDTTNNFVYEAFGDKVLEQISDPNLQFSNLLVGKLRQHNEVPETLWKSPELIDFQLIEKEGEKVWQIFNPEGQKYQSFGVVSQKDYQLPIGTKVKGKIYGDLFTTARLEIDNPQLKNSEIVIGNMTKYPTVGHEFRNESATIVLSQNNNPPPQPIITVNGKKLGQLDKNAVALFQEHNLFKMV
;
A
#
# COMPACT_ATOMS: atom_id res chain seq x y z
N HIS A 1 -18.34 -14.71 -6.62
CA HIS A 1 -16.91 -15.13 -6.73
C HIS A 1 -16.73 -16.58 -6.29
N PHE A 2 -15.83 -17.35 -6.92
CA PHE A 2 -15.56 -18.75 -6.54
C PHE A 2 -14.06 -19.05 -6.45
N ASP A 3 -13.69 -20.12 -5.74
CA ASP A 3 -12.32 -20.64 -5.71
C ASP A 3 -12.12 -21.64 -6.85
N THR A 4 -11.28 -21.27 -7.80
CA THR A 4 -10.99 -22.05 -9.00
C THR A 4 -10.48 -23.44 -8.65
N ARG A 5 -9.70 -23.63 -7.58
CA ARG A 5 -9.14 -24.96 -7.24
C ARG A 5 -10.15 -25.90 -6.61
N THR A 6 -11.10 -25.38 -5.86
CA THR A 6 -12.07 -26.23 -5.17
C THR A 6 -13.35 -26.43 -5.97
N GLY A 7 -13.66 -25.52 -6.90
CA GLY A 7 -14.92 -25.47 -7.64
C GLY A 7 -16.08 -25.00 -6.76
N GLU A 8 -15.80 -24.27 -5.68
CA GLU A 8 -16.79 -23.86 -4.68
C GLU A 8 -16.92 -22.34 -4.62
N TRP A 9 -18.15 -21.84 -4.41
CA TRP A 9 -18.40 -20.43 -4.14
C TRP A 9 -17.66 -19.97 -2.88
N ILE A 10 -17.05 -18.78 -2.94
CA ILE A 10 -16.45 -18.17 -1.76
C ILE A 10 -17.58 -17.64 -0.89
N THR A 11 -17.73 -18.24 0.29
CA THR A 11 -18.78 -17.87 1.24
C THR A 11 -18.20 -17.18 2.46
N LEU A 12 -18.81 -16.06 2.83
CA LEU A 12 -18.55 -15.36 4.09
C LEU A 12 -19.66 -15.72 5.10
N PRO A 13 -19.35 -15.97 6.38
CA PRO A 13 -20.36 -16.21 7.39
C PRO A 13 -21.34 -15.03 7.47
N ASN A 14 -22.65 -15.30 7.49
CA ASN A 14 -23.64 -14.25 7.70
C ASN A 14 -23.65 -13.84 9.19
N PRO A 15 -23.28 -12.60 9.54
CA PRO A 15 -23.24 -12.13 10.92
C PRO A 15 -24.63 -11.74 11.45
N ASN A 16 -25.60 -11.50 10.56
CA ASN A 16 -26.91 -11.01 10.92
C ASN A 16 -27.74 -12.15 11.50
N LYS A 17 -27.89 -12.18 12.83
CA LYS A 17 -28.61 -13.23 13.56
C LYS A 17 -30.07 -13.41 13.11
N ASN A 18 -30.69 -12.38 12.54
CA ASN A 18 -32.06 -12.45 12.05
C ASN A 18 -32.16 -13.22 10.73
N THR A 19 -31.20 -13.06 9.83
CA THR A 19 -31.19 -13.71 8.51
C THR A 19 -30.25 -14.92 8.42
N GLN A 20 -29.38 -15.13 9.41
CA GLN A 20 -28.39 -16.20 9.46
C GLN A 20 -29.00 -17.61 9.38
N ARG A 21 -30.24 -17.80 9.86
CA ARG A 21 -30.92 -19.10 9.75
C ARG A 21 -31.31 -19.44 8.31
N GLU A 22 -31.65 -18.43 7.52
CA GLU A 22 -32.12 -18.59 6.13
C GLU A 22 -30.95 -18.49 5.13
N LYS A 23 -30.02 -17.58 5.39
CA LYS A 23 -28.78 -17.37 4.63
C LYS A 23 -27.59 -17.47 5.57
N PRO A 24 -27.09 -18.68 5.89
CA PRO A 24 -25.96 -18.84 6.81
C PRO A 24 -24.66 -18.25 6.27
N ASN A 25 -24.59 -18.06 4.95
CA ASN A 25 -23.44 -17.58 4.22
C ASN A 25 -23.85 -16.52 3.19
N LEU A 26 -22.96 -15.58 2.93
CA LEU A 26 -23.05 -14.55 1.88
C LEU A 26 -22.02 -14.84 0.79
N ILE A 27 -22.34 -14.45 -0.44
CA ILE A 27 -21.42 -14.54 -1.59
C ILE A 27 -21.03 -13.10 -1.96
N LEU A 28 -19.80 -12.96 -2.44
CA LEU A 28 -19.28 -11.74 -3.04
C LEU A 28 -19.86 -11.55 -4.44
N ASP A 29 -20.59 -10.46 -4.62
CA ASP A 29 -21.18 -10.02 -5.89
C ASP A 29 -20.46 -8.75 -6.38
N GLU A 30 -20.28 -8.63 -7.70
CA GLU A 30 -19.72 -7.47 -8.40
C GLU A 30 -20.68 -7.05 -9.51
N THR A 31 -20.78 -5.75 -9.77
CA THR A 31 -21.55 -5.20 -10.91
C THR A 31 -20.63 -4.92 -12.08
N LEU A 32 -21.08 -5.27 -13.29
CA LEU A 32 -20.44 -4.88 -14.54
C LEU A 32 -21.14 -3.62 -15.05
N ASP A 33 -20.59 -2.46 -14.72
CA ASP A 33 -21.14 -1.15 -15.10
C ASP A 33 -20.11 -0.33 -15.88
N ASN A 34 -20.62 0.40 -16.87
CA ASN A 34 -19.87 1.24 -17.79
C ASN A 34 -18.61 0.58 -18.37
N THR A 35 -18.76 -0.66 -18.84
CA THR A 35 -17.66 -1.42 -19.45
C THR A 35 -17.87 -1.70 -20.94
N LEU A 36 -16.77 -1.97 -21.64
CA LEU A 36 -16.82 -2.37 -23.04
C LEU A 36 -17.51 -3.73 -23.21
N LEU A 37 -17.29 -4.68 -22.29
CA LEU A 37 -17.95 -5.98 -22.32
C LEU A 37 -19.47 -5.85 -22.19
N GLU A 38 -19.94 -5.04 -21.25
CA GLU A 38 -21.36 -4.78 -21.03
C GLU A 38 -22.03 -4.25 -22.30
N SER A 39 -21.38 -3.32 -22.98
CA SER A 39 -21.88 -2.71 -24.22
C SER A 39 -22.00 -3.73 -25.35
N PHE A 40 -21.01 -4.61 -25.50
CA PHE A 40 -21.06 -5.71 -26.46
C PHE A 40 -22.12 -6.77 -26.10
N LEU A 41 -22.28 -7.12 -24.82
CA LEU A 41 -23.30 -8.06 -24.36
C LEU A 41 -24.71 -7.53 -24.65
N LYS A 42 -24.97 -6.26 -24.33
CA LYS A 42 -26.25 -5.60 -24.63
C LYS A 42 -26.55 -5.56 -26.14
N LYS A 43 -25.51 -5.43 -26.97
CA LYS A 43 -25.64 -5.41 -28.43
C LYS A 43 -25.92 -6.77 -29.03
N GLU A 44 -25.16 -7.79 -28.64
CA GLU A 44 -25.26 -9.14 -29.20
C GLU A 44 -26.46 -9.91 -28.63
N PHE A 45 -26.88 -9.59 -27.40
CA PHE A 45 -27.97 -10.26 -26.70
C PHE A 45 -28.98 -9.28 -26.06
N PRO A 46 -29.75 -8.52 -26.86
CA PRO A 46 -30.61 -7.44 -26.37
C PRO A 46 -31.75 -7.91 -25.45
N ASP A 47 -32.19 -9.16 -25.58
CA ASP A 47 -33.31 -9.74 -24.83
C ASP A 47 -32.86 -10.57 -23.62
N LYS A 48 -31.55 -10.62 -23.31
CA LYS A 48 -30.99 -11.38 -22.18
C LYS A 48 -30.18 -10.49 -21.26
N ASP A 49 -30.43 -10.61 -19.96
CA ASP A 49 -29.59 -10.00 -18.94
C ASP A 49 -28.61 -11.03 -18.37
N TYR A 50 -27.31 -10.83 -18.65
CA TYR A 50 -26.24 -11.69 -18.16
C TYR A 50 -25.58 -11.17 -16.88
N SER A 51 -26.05 -10.06 -16.31
CA SER A 51 -25.44 -9.47 -15.10
C SER A 51 -25.33 -10.47 -13.95
N SER A 52 -26.31 -11.34 -13.77
CA SER A 52 -26.31 -12.40 -12.74
C SER A 52 -25.68 -13.73 -13.18
N CYS A 53 -25.25 -13.85 -14.44
CA CYS A 53 -24.74 -15.10 -15.02
C CYS A 53 -23.22 -15.12 -15.17
N LEU A 54 -22.55 -14.00 -14.90
CA LEU A 54 -21.10 -13.91 -14.89
C LEU A 54 -20.54 -14.26 -13.51
N SER A 55 -19.36 -14.89 -13.48
CA SER A 55 -18.70 -15.23 -12.22
C SER A 55 -17.20 -14.94 -12.29
N ILE A 56 -16.62 -14.67 -11.12
CA ILE A 56 -15.21 -14.30 -11.00
C ILE A 56 -14.44 -15.38 -10.24
N GLY A 57 -13.39 -15.87 -10.88
CA GLY A 57 -12.36 -16.72 -10.29
C GLY A 57 -11.03 -15.99 -10.18
N HIS A 58 -10.10 -16.53 -9.39
CA HIS A 58 -8.76 -16.00 -9.25
C HIS A 58 -7.69 -17.07 -9.46
N LEU A 59 -6.56 -16.64 -10.01
CA LEU A 59 -5.34 -17.43 -10.16
C LEU A 59 -4.33 -17.11 -9.06
N ASP A 60 -3.63 -18.14 -8.62
CA ASP A 60 -2.41 -18.01 -7.83
C ASP A 60 -1.38 -19.06 -8.21
N GLU A 61 -0.26 -19.08 -7.50
CA GLU A 61 0.86 -20.00 -7.75
C GLU A 61 0.50 -21.48 -7.58
N ALA A 62 -0.65 -21.81 -6.97
CA ALA A 62 -1.11 -23.17 -6.81
C ALA A 62 -2.10 -23.58 -7.90
N SER A 63 -2.63 -22.68 -8.72
CA SER A 63 -3.59 -22.98 -9.79
C SER A 63 -2.99 -23.87 -10.90
N ALA A 64 -3.79 -24.77 -11.45
CA ALA A 64 -3.45 -25.61 -12.60
C ALA A 64 -4.54 -25.53 -13.68
N PRO A 65 -4.24 -25.81 -14.96
CA PRO A 65 -5.22 -25.67 -16.05
C PRO A 65 -6.52 -26.44 -15.79
N GLU A 66 -6.42 -27.61 -15.13
CA GLU A 66 -7.57 -28.44 -14.80
C GLU A 66 -8.58 -27.75 -13.89
N ASP A 67 -8.12 -26.81 -13.06
CA ASP A 67 -8.96 -26.04 -12.14
C ASP A 67 -9.81 -24.98 -12.86
N LEU A 68 -9.49 -24.66 -14.12
CA LEU A 68 -10.15 -23.60 -14.88
C LEU A 68 -11.20 -24.13 -15.87
N TYR A 69 -11.27 -25.45 -16.05
CA TYR A 69 -12.25 -26.05 -16.95
C TYR A 69 -13.66 -26.00 -16.39
N SER A 70 -14.64 -26.01 -17.31
CA SER A 70 -16.06 -25.85 -16.96
C SER A 70 -16.59 -26.95 -16.04
N ASN A 71 -16.11 -28.18 -16.15
CA ASN A 71 -16.50 -29.29 -15.28
C ASN A 71 -16.10 -29.07 -13.80
N HIS A 72 -15.24 -28.09 -13.54
CA HIS A 72 -14.80 -27.70 -12.20
C HIS A 72 -15.46 -26.40 -11.71
N HIS A 73 -16.12 -25.63 -12.59
CA HIS A 73 -16.90 -24.45 -12.21
C HIS A 73 -18.22 -24.84 -11.52
N PRO A 74 -18.67 -24.13 -10.45
CA PRO A 74 -19.91 -24.46 -9.72
C PRO A 74 -21.17 -24.66 -10.59
N ASN A 75 -21.27 -23.88 -11.67
CA ASN A 75 -22.40 -23.90 -12.62
C ASN A 75 -22.09 -24.57 -13.96
N GLY A 76 -20.87 -25.03 -14.21
CA GLY A 76 -20.48 -25.50 -15.55
C GLY A 76 -20.15 -24.40 -16.57
N ASP A 77 -19.95 -23.15 -16.13
CA ASP A 77 -19.58 -22.02 -16.98
C ASP A 77 -18.15 -22.14 -17.51
N VAL A 78 -17.87 -21.51 -18.65
CA VAL A 78 -16.56 -21.55 -19.31
C VAL A 78 -15.77 -20.27 -19.06
N LEU A 79 -14.44 -20.37 -19.10
CA LEU A 79 -13.57 -19.20 -19.03
C LEU A 79 -13.72 -18.35 -20.31
N LEU A 80 -14.09 -17.08 -20.12
CA LEU A 80 -14.33 -16.10 -21.19
C LEU A 80 -13.09 -15.23 -21.42
N LEU A 81 -12.61 -14.55 -20.37
CA LEU A 81 -11.53 -13.57 -20.42
C LEU A 81 -10.66 -13.68 -19.16
N SER A 82 -9.41 -13.23 -19.27
CA SER A 82 -8.53 -13.07 -18.11
C SER A 82 -7.90 -11.67 -18.08
N ASN A 83 -7.78 -11.10 -16.89
CA ASN A 83 -7.05 -9.86 -16.62
C ASN A 83 -6.02 -10.13 -15.52
N GLY A 84 -4.80 -10.49 -15.93
CA GLY A 84 -3.78 -11.01 -15.01
C GLY A 84 -4.32 -12.20 -14.21
N LYS A 85 -4.33 -12.08 -12.88
CA LYS A 85 -4.83 -13.14 -11.99
C LYS A 85 -6.35 -13.23 -11.90
N ARG A 86 -7.09 -12.29 -12.48
CA ARG A 86 -8.55 -12.23 -12.39
C ARG A 86 -9.17 -12.93 -13.60
N LEU A 87 -10.06 -13.89 -13.37
CA LEU A 87 -10.71 -14.69 -14.41
C LEU A 87 -12.20 -14.40 -14.48
N LEU A 88 -12.74 -14.24 -15.69
CA LEU A 88 -14.16 -14.03 -15.93
C LEU A 88 -14.77 -15.28 -16.59
N TYR A 89 -15.80 -15.84 -15.96
CA TYR A 89 -16.57 -16.98 -16.45
C TYR A 89 -17.99 -16.58 -16.81
N GLY A 90 -18.59 -17.34 -17.72
CA GLY A 90 -20.01 -17.25 -18.05
C GLY A 90 -20.47 -18.37 -18.97
N PRO A 91 -21.74 -18.33 -19.39
CA PRO A 91 -22.33 -19.34 -20.27
C PRO A 91 -21.52 -19.52 -21.57
N ALA A 92 -21.44 -20.78 -22.05
CA ALA A 92 -20.70 -21.13 -23.26
C ALA A 92 -21.13 -20.34 -24.51
N GLU A 93 -22.41 -19.96 -24.60
CA GLU A 93 -22.92 -19.13 -25.70
C GLU A 93 -22.24 -17.76 -25.81
N ILE A 94 -21.82 -17.15 -24.69
CA ILE A 94 -21.08 -15.88 -24.70
C ILE A 94 -19.70 -16.09 -25.33
N LYS A 95 -19.02 -17.20 -25.01
CA LYS A 95 -17.70 -17.53 -25.58
C LYS A 95 -17.81 -17.72 -27.08
N GLU A 96 -18.77 -18.53 -27.51
CA GLU A 96 -18.94 -18.95 -28.91
C GLU A 96 -19.43 -17.83 -29.82
N GLN A 97 -20.43 -17.05 -29.38
CA GLN A 97 -21.10 -16.06 -30.25
C GLN A 97 -20.48 -14.66 -30.15
N LEU A 98 -19.87 -14.31 -29.00
CA LEU A 98 -19.30 -12.98 -28.79
C LEU A 98 -17.78 -12.99 -28.68
N ILE A 99 -17.22 -13.65 -27.67
CA ILE A 99 -15.78 -13.51 -27.36
C ILE A 99 -14.89 -14.01 -28.51
N ASN A 100 -15.16 -15.19 -29.08
CA ASN A 100 -14.38 -15.72 -30.20
C ASN A 100 -14.49 -14.88 -31.48
N LYS A 101 -15.60 -14.13 -31.64
CA LYS A 101 -15.79 -13.19 -32.76
C LYS A 101 -14.95 -11.93 -32.56
N LEU A 102 -14.93 -11.38 -31.34
CA LEU A 102 -14.09 -10.22 -30.99
C LEU A 102 -12.59 -10.58 -31.01
N ASN A 103 -12.26 -11.79 -30.57
CA ASN A 103 -10.90 -12.31 -30.44
C ASN A 103 -10.74 -13.64 -31.20
N PRO A 104 -10.49 -13.60 -32.52
CA PRO A 104 -10.27 -14.80 -33.32
C PRO A 104 -9.04 -15.61 -32.87
N ASP A 105 -8.00 -14.92 -32.39
CA ASP A 105 -6.89 -15.55 -31.67
C ASP A 105 -7.22 -15.63 -30.18
N THR A 106 -7.31 -16.84 -29.65
CA THR A 106 -7.64 -17.11 -28.24
C THR A 106 -6.67 -16.43 -27.27
N MET A 107 -5.43 -16.17 -27.68
CA MET A 107 -4.44 -15.43 -26.87
C MET A 107 -4.97 -14.04 -26.46
N HIS A 108 -5.76 -13.40 -27.33
CA HIS A 108 -6.30 -12.06 -27.10
C HIS A 108 -7.32 -11.99 -25.95
N ASN A 109 -7.94 -13.12 -25.58
CA ASN A 109 -8.85 -13.20 -24.43
C ASN A 109 -8.14 -12.87 -23.10
N GLY A 110 -6.83 -13.15 -23.02
CA GLY A 110 -6.00 -12.75 -21.89
C GLY A 110 -5.24 -11.45 -22.14
N ALA A 111 -4.65 -11.28 -23.32
CA ALA A 111 -3.83 -10.11 -23.63
C ALA A 111 -4.60 -8.78 -23.56
N TYR A 112 -5.91 -8.81 -23.85
CA TYR A 112 -6.80 -7.64 -23.89
C TYR A 112 -8.00 -7.75 -22.95
N GLY A 113 -8.06 -8.75 -22.06
CA GLY A 113 -9.20 -8.94 -21.16
C GLY A 113 -9.49 -7.72 -20.27
N SER A 114 -8.44 -7.00 -19.84
CA SER A 114 -8.56 -5.76 -19.05
C SER A 114 -9.31 -4.62 -19.76
N LEU A 115 -9.29 -4.62 -21.09
CA LEU A 115 -9.90 -3.62 -21.97
C LEU A 115 -11.44 -3.79 -21.98
N PHE A 116 -11.90 -5.03 -21.85
CA PHE A 116 -13.31 -5.41 -21.80
C PHE A 116 -13.94 -5.20 -20.42
N VAL A 117 -13.22 -5.56 -19.35
CA VAL A 117 -13.81 -5.62 -17.99
C VAL A 117 -13.56 -4.37 -17.14
N GLY A 118 -12.61 -3.51 -17.50
CA GLY A 118 -12.36 -2.32 -16.70
C GLY A 118 -13.45 -1.26 -16.91
N GLU A 119 -13.98 -0.74 -15.83
CA GLU A 119 -14.94 0.37 -15.83
C GLU A 119 -14.31 1.66 -16.38
N CYS A 120 -15.13 2.44 -17.11
CA CYS A 120 -14.86 3.81 -17.54
C CYS A 120 -15.64 4.79 -16.66
N LYS A 121 -15.12 6.01 -16.47
CA LYS A 121 -15.79 7.06 -15.68
C LYS A 121 -17.01 7.60 -16.39
N ASN A 122 -16.85 7.90 -17.67
CA ASN A 122 -17.90 8.37 -18.57
C ASN A 122 -17.86 7.53 -19.85
N SER A 123 -18.97 7.48 -20.58
CA SER A 123 -19.00 6.88 -21.91
C SER A 123 -20.03 7.52 -22.83
N HIS A 124 -19.80 7.36 -24.12
CA HIS A 124 -20.73 7.69 -25.17
C HIS A 124 -21.03 6.43 -25.98
N GLN A 125 -22.31 6.16 -26.25
CA GLN A 125 -22.74 5.11 -27.16
C GLN A 125 -23.67 5.69 -28.23
N GLY A 126 -23.33 5.49 -29.50
CA GLY A 126 -24.11 6.04 -30.61
C GLY A 126 -23.38 5.96 -31.96
N GLU A 127 -24.06 6.43 -33.00
CA GLU A 127 -23.44 6.58 -34.33
C GLU A 127 -22.54 7.81 -34.35
N VAL A 128 -21.26 7.60 -34.69
CA VAL A 128 -20.21 8.62 -34.66
C VAL A 128 -19.39 8.55 -35.94
N THR A 129 -18.98 9.72 -36.45
CA THR A 129 -18.04 9.83 -37.56
C THR A 129 -16.63 10.12 -37.04
N PHE A 130 -15.63 9.35 -37.46
CA PHE A 130 -14.24 9.49 -37.03
C PHE A 130 -13.27 9.20 -38.18
N LEU A 131 -12.05 9.74 -38.08
CA LEU A 131 -10.98 9.55 -39.06
C LEU A 131 -9.90 8.62 -38.51
N VAL A 132 -9.48 7.65 -39.32
CA VAL A 132 -8.32 6.79 -39.04
C VAL A 132 -7.13 7.24 -39.89
N VAL A 133 -5.97 7.41 -39.24
CA VAL A 133 -4.72 7.86 -39.86
C VAL A 133 -3.62 6.83 -39.66
N ASP A 134 -2.78 6.60 -40.67
CA ASP A 134 -1.53 5.85 -40.50
C ASP A 134 -0.48 6.74 -39.81
N ASP A 135 -0.14 6.42 -38.57
CA ASP A 135 0.80 7.16 -37.73
C ASP A 135 2.27 7.07 -38.19
N SER A 136 2.57 6.24 -39.19
CA SER A 136 3.90 6.14 -39.81
C SER A 136 4.12 7.12 -40.97
N ASN A 137 3.06 7.50 -41.69
CA ASN A 137 3.19 8.27 -42.94
C ASN A 137 2.12 9.36 -43.15
N GLY A 138 1.05 9.38 -42.36
CA GLY A 138 -0.02 10.38 -42.44
C GLY A 138 -1.15 10.05 -43.41
N ASP A 139 -1.13 8.90 -44.10
CA ASP A 139 -2.23 8.49 -44.95
C ASP A 139 -3.52 8.46 -44.13
N ASN A 140 -4.55 9.06 -44.70
CA ASN A 140 -5.86 9.25 -44.08
C ASN A 140 -6.98 9.13 -45.12
N GLY A 141 -6.70 8.61 -46.32
CA GLY A 141 -7.66 8.58 -47.42
C GLY A 141 -7.88 9.92 -48.13
N GLY A 142 -6.98 10.90 -47.90
CA GLY A 142 -6.94 12.18 -48.61
C GLY A 142 -7.87 13.27 -48.07
N TYR A 143 -8.43 13.14 -46.87
CA TYR A 143 -9.31 14.13 -46.23
C TYR A 143 -8.53 15.32 -45.63
N ILE A 144 -7.33 15.05 -45.10
CA ILE A 144 -6.35 16.00 -44.58
C ILE A 144 -5.06 15.84 -45.41
N ASP A 145 -4.21 16.87 -45.46
CA ASP A 145 -2.84 16.73 -45.98
C ASP A 145 -2.03 15.73 -45.13
N ASP A 146 -1.28 14.83 -45.76
CA ASP A 146 -0.63 13.72 -45.04
C ASP A 146 0.37 14.22 -43.98
N GLU A 147 1.11 15.31 -44.24
CA GLU A 147 2.04 15.86 -43.24
C GLU A 147 1.28 16.42 -42.03
N GLN A 148 0.15 17.08 -42.26
CA GLN A 148 -0.70 17.59 -41.18
C GLN A 148 -1.38 16.46 -40.41
N ALA A 149 -1.91 15.46 -41.11
CA ALA A 149 -2.54 14.29 -40.50
C ALA A 149 -1.55 13.52 -39.63
N TRP A 150 -0.31 13.34 -40.11
CA TRP A 150 0.77 12.71 -39.36
C TRP A 150 1.11 13.45 -38.07
N LYS A 151 1.03 14.79 -38.04
CA LYS A 151 1.23 15.59 -36.82
C LYS A 151 0.08 15.49 -35.82
N LEU A 152 -1.12 15.11 -36.27
CA LEU A 152 -2.28 14.95 -35.39
C LEU A 152 -2.29 13.62 -34.62
N VAL A 153 -1.42 12.67 -34.98
CA VAL A 153 -1.39 11.33 -34.39
C VAL A 153 0.01 10.88 -33.98
N GLY A 154 0.07 9.86 -33.12
CA GLY A 154 1.28 9.10 -32.78
C GLY A 154 0.90 7.69 -32.33
N ASP A 155 1.84 6.88 -31.84
CA ASP A 155 1.54 5.50 -31.43
C ASP A 155 0.46 5.47 -30.33
N CYS A 156 -0.77 5.05 -30.69
CA CYS A 156 -1.96 5.08 -29.83
C CYS A 156 -2.42 6.48 -29.35
N HIS A 157 -1.93 7.57 -29.94
CA HIS A 157 -2.37 8.93 -29.64
C HIS A 157 -3.17 9.54 -30.79
N GLY A 158 -4.30 10.16 -30.46
CA GLY A 158 -5.14 10.89 -31.41
C GLY A 158 -5.68 12.20 -30.83
N LYS A 159 -6.62 12.81 -31.56
CA LYS A 159 -7.29 14.06 -31.16
C LYS A 159 -8.81 13.87 -31.10
N VAL A 160 -9.48 14.62 -30.23
CA VAL A 160 -10.95 14.64 -30.10
C VAL A 160 -11.49 16.04 -30.34
N ASN A 161 -12.62 16.15 -31.04
CA ASN A 161 -13.29 17.43 -31.25
C ASN A 161 -13.69 18.03 -29.90
N SER A 162 -13.40 19.31 -29.67
CA SER A 162 -13.68 19.99 -28.39
C SER A 162 -15.13 19.83 -27.92
N ASN A 163 -16.11 19.95 -28.82
CA ASN A 163 -17.53 19.80 -28.46
C ASN A 163 -17.86 18.36 -28.05
N PHE A 164 -17.25 17.37 -28.70
CA PHE A 164 -17.46 15.97 -28.37
C PHE A 164 -16.72 15.58 -27.08
N SER A 165 -15.54 16.14 -26.85
CA SER A 165 -14.79 16.02 -25.59
C SER A 165 -15.59 16.57 -24.41
N GLU A 166 -16.22 17.74 -24.56
CA GLU A 166 -17.08 18.32 -23.53
C GLU A 166 -18.29 17.43 -23.24
N GLN A 167 -18.90 16.83 -24.28
CA GLN A 167 -20.03 15.90 -24.13
C GLN A 167 -19.64 14.59 -23.44
N LEU A 168 -18.49 14.01 -23.81
CA LEU A 168 -18.02 12.73 -23.28
C LEU A 168 -17.46 12.88 -21.86
N SER A 169 -16.67 13.93 -21.62
CA SER A 169 -15.76 14.02 -20.49
C SER A 169 -15.83 15.34 -19.73
N ASN A 170 -16.68 16.29 -20.13
CA ASN A 170 -16.80 17.62 -19.51
C ASN A 170 -15.42 18.29 -19.37
N THR A 171 -14.63 18.29 -20.45
CA THR A 171 -13.33 18.93 -20.54
C THR A 171 -12.99 19.34 -21.98
N THR A 172 -12.29 20.45 -22.11
CA THR A 172 -11.70 20.95 -23.36
C THR A 172 -10.19 21.18 -23.27
N ASP A 173 -9.58 20.90 -22.11
CA ASP A 173 -8.17 21.18 -21.80
C ASP A 173 -7.44 20.01 -21.12
N GLU A 174 -8.10 18.87 -20.92
CA GLU A 174 -7.51 17.64 -20.38
C GLU A 174 -7.47 16.56 -21.47
N VAL A 175 -6.36 15.82 -21.56
CA VAL A 175 -6.25 14.62 -22.42
C VAL A 175 -6.92 13.45 -21.73
N ILE A 176 -7.65 12.63 -22.48
CA ILE A 176 -8.32 11.43 -21.94
C ILE A 176 -7.65 10.16 -22.44
N GLN A 177 -7.52 9.16 -21.57
CA GLN A 177 -7.26 7.77 -21.97
C GLN A 177 -8.60 7.14 -22.33
N PHE A 178 -8.72 6.59 -23.54
CA PHE A 178 -9.98 6.05 -24.05
C PHE A 178 -9.96 4.54 -24.25
N ARG A 179 -11.16 3.96 -24.28
CA ARG A 179 -11.45 2.63 -24.80
C ARG A 179 -12.53 2.72 -25.85
N LEU A 180 -12.34 2.04 -26.97
CA LEU A 180 -13.25 2.07 -28.11
C LEU A 180 -13.77 0.66 -28.39
N GLY A 181 -15.09 0.54 -28.53
CA GLY A 181 -15.77 -0.58 -29.14
C GLY A 181 -16.54 -0.14 -30.38
N ASN A 182 -16.20 -0.66 -31.54
CA ASN A 182 -17.03 -0.52 -32.73
C ASN A 182 -18.10 -1.62 -32.70
N LEU A 183 -19.32 -1.23 -32.35
CA LEU A 183 -20.45 -2.15 -32.20
C LEU A 183 -21.01 -2.63 -33.55
N THR A 184 -20.55 -2.05 -34.66
CA THR A 184 -20.98 -2.42 -36.01
C THR A 184 -20.24 -3.65 -36.54
N ASP A 185 -18.93 -3.72 -36.34
CA ASP A 185 -18.06 -4.77 -36.89
C ASP A 185 -17.27 -5.55 -35.84
N GLY A 186 -17.38 -5.20 -34.55
CA GLY A 186 -16.75 -5.91 -33.44
C GLY A 186 -15.27 -5.57 -33.23
N LEU A 187 -14.75 -4.55 -33.92
CA LEU A 187 -13.39 -4.05 -33.68
C LEU A 187 -13.31 -3.25 -32.39
N TYR A 188 -12.15 -3.20 -31.76
CA TYR A 188 -11.94 -2.44 -30.53
C TYR A 188 -10.53 -1.83 -30.47
N GLY A 189 -10.38 -0.81 -29.64
CA GLY A 189 -9.14 -0.05 -29.53
C GLY A 189 -8.95 0.64 -28.18
N LYS A 190 -7.75 1.16 -27.97
CA LYS A 190 -7.41 2.02 -26.83
C LYS A 190 -6.33 3.02 -27.22
N GLY A 191 -6.23 4.11 -26.46
CA GLY A 191 -5.21 5.12 -26.67
C GLY A 191 -5.47 6.36 -25.83
N THR A 192 -4.91 7.49 -26.27
CA THR A 192 -5.18 8.81 -25.70
C THR A 192 -5.79 9.77 -26.74
N LEU A 193 -6.62 10.71 -26.29
CA LEU A 193 -7.25 11.73 -27.13
C LEU A 193 -7.04 13.12 -26.51
N ALA A 194 -6.39 14.02 -27.26
CA ALA A 194 -6.26 15.42 -26.87
C ALA A 194 -7.33 16.30 -27.54
N PRO A 195 -7.98 17.23 -26.81
CA PRO A 195 -8.95 18.16 -27.40
C PRO A 195 -8.35 19.04 -28.50
N LYS A 196 -8.99 19.11 -29.67
CA LYS A 196 -8.59 19.96 -30.81
C LYS A 196 -9.81 20.37 -31.65
N ASN A 197 -9.71 21.47 -32.39
CA ASN A 197 -10.69 21.82 -33.43
C ASN A 197 -10.24 21.27 -34.78
N PHE A 198 -11.14 20.61 -35.52
CA PHE A 198 -10.78 19.91 -36.76
C PHE A 198 -11.03 20.70 -38.04
N SER A 199 -11.99 21.62 -38.03
CA SER A 199 -12.55 22.22 -39.25
C SER A 199 -11.51 22.87 -40.18
N ASP A 200 -10.39 23.35 -39.64
CA ASP A 200 -9.33 24.00 -40.41
C ASP A 200 -8.28 23.02 -41.00
N TYR A 201 -8.27 21.76 -40.56
CA TYR A 201 -7.38 20.72 -41.11
C TYR A 201 -7.99 19.99 -42.31
N PHE A 202 -9.32 19.88 -42.37
CA PHE A 202 -10.00 19.16 -43.45
C PHE A 202 -10.08 20.00 -44.71
N LYS A 203 -9.87 19.35 -45.87
CA LYS A 203 -10.08 19.98 -47.18
C LYS A 203 -11.54 20.41 -47.39
N ASP A 204 -12.48 19.66 -46.80
CA ASP A 204 -13.90 20.01 -46.72
C ASP A 204 -14.29 20.27 -45.25
N LYS A 205 -14.60 21.54 -44.95
CA LYS A 205 -14.96 21.98 -43.61
C LYS A 205 -16.23 21.31 -43.08
N GLU A 206 -17.22 21.03 -43.94
CA GLU A 206 -18.46 20.37 -43.51
C GLU A 206 -18.23 18.92 -43.07
N ILE A 207 -17.19 18.27 -43.61
CA ILE A 207 -16.75 16.95 -43.14
C ILE A 207 -16.04 17.10 -41.80
N GLY A 208 -15.09 18.04 -41.69
CA GLY A 208 -14.35 18.29 -40.45
C GLY A 208 -15.26 18.60 -39.25
N ASP A 209 -16.36 19.34 -39.46
CA ASP A 209 -17.35 19.66 -38.43
C ASP A 209 -18.13 18.45 -37.91
N LYS A 210 -18.19 17.35 -38.69
CA LYS A 210 -18.89 16.10 -38.32
C LYS A 210 -17.97 15.08 -37.67
N VAL A 211 -16.65 15.24 -37.80
CA VAL A 211 -15.68 14.31 -37.22
C VAL A 211 -15.57 14.53 -35.73
N SER A 212 -15.89 13.50 -34.94
CA SER A 212 -15.86 13.54 -33.48
C SER A 212 -14.46 13.29 -32.93
N PHE A 213 -13.66 12.43 -33.57
CA PHE A 213 -12.26 12.18 -33.20
C PHE A 213 -11.43 11.67 -34.38
N ILE A 214 -10.12 11.76 -34.22
CA ILE A 214 -9.09 11.25 -35.14
C ILE A 214 -8.21 10.28 -34.33
N ILE A 215 -8.03 9.07 -34.81
CA ILE A 215 -7.20 8.05 -34.14
C ILE A 215 -6.24 7.37 -35.12
N PRO A 216 -5.07 6.91 -34.64
CA PRO A 216 -4.11 6.19 -35.45
C PRO A 216 -4.52 4.73 -35.67
N THR A 217 -4.02 4.10 -36.74
CA THR A 217 -4.16 2.65 -36.97
C THR A 217 -3.62 1.82 -35.80
N SER A 218 -2.57 2.30 -35.12
CA SER A 218 -1.98 1.68 -33.92
C SER A 218 -2.94 1.61 -32.71
N SER A 219 -4.03 2.39 -32.68
CA SER A 219 -5.04 2.32 -31.60
C SER A 219 -5.84 1.02 -31.60
N PHE A 220 -6.02 0.39 -32.77
CA PHE A 220 -6.82 -0.82 -32.91
C PHE A 220 -6.06 -2.05 -32.40
N LYS A 221 -6.75 -2.89 -31.62
CA LYS A 221 -6.19 -4.07 -30.98
C LYS A 221 -6.92 -5.33 -31.46
N GLY A 222 -6.38 -6.51 -31.10
CA GLY A 222 -6.96 -7.79 -31.50
C GLY A 222 -7.09 -7.93 -33.01
N ALA A 223 -8.28 -8.29 -33.50
CA ALA A 223 -8.57 -8.46 -34.92
C ALA A 223 -8.37 -7.19 -35.78
N GLY A 224 -8.41 -6.00 -35.15
CA GLY A 224 -8.21 -4.72 -35.84
C GLY A 224 -6.75 -4.33 -36.06
N LYS A 225 -5.80 -5.00 -35.39
CA LYS A 225 -4.38 -4.62 -35.45
C LYS A 225 -3.82 -4.90 -36.85
N GLY A 226 -3.47 -3.85 -37.58
CA GLY A 226 -2.88 -3.93 -38.93
C GLY A 226 -3.86 -4.32 -40.03
N THR A 227 -5.18 -4.27 -39.76
CA THR A 227 -6.24 -4.62 -40.72
C THR A 227 -7.19 -3.46 -41.02
N VAL A 228 -7.17 -2.40 -40.19
CA VAL A 228 -7.97 -1.20 -40.40
C VAL A 228 -7.24 -0.26 -41.36
N GLU A 229 -7.85 -0.01 -42.50
CA GLU A 229 -7.33 0.92 -43.50
C GLU A 229 -7.52 2.38 -43.06
N PRO A 230 -6.59 3.29 -43.38
CA PRO A 230 -6.80 4.72 -43.17
C PRO A 230 -8.02 5.26 -43.93
N GLY A 231 -8.74 6.21 -43.34
CA GLY A 231 -9.94 6.76 -43.96
C GLY A 231 -11.01 7.24 -42.97
N LEU A 232 -12.11 7.74 -43.53
CA LEU A 232 -13.26 8.26 -42.79
C LEU A 232 -14.31 7.15 -42.56
N TYR A 233 -14.77 7.03 -41.32
CA TYR A 233 -15.72 6.01 -40.89
C TYR A 233 -16.91 6.64 -40.19
N THR A 234 -18.11 6.14 -40.45
CA THR A 234 -19.33 6.40 -39.67
C THR A 234 -19.85 5.06 -39.14
N LYS A 235 -19.83 4.88 -37.82
CA LYS A 235 -20.11 3.60 -37.17
C LYS A 235 -20.86 3.82 -35.86
N GLU A 236 -21.66 2.83 -35.46
CA GLU A 236 -22.14 2.74 -34.08
C GLU A 236 -20.98 2.29 -33.18
N ILE A 237 -20.65 3.12 -32.19
CA ILE A 237 -19.53 2.88 -31.28
C ILE A 237 -19.97 2.98 -29.82
N TRP A 238 -19.15 2.42 -28.95
CA TRP A 238 -19.04 2.78 -27.54
C TRP A 238 -17.63 3.36 -27.30
N LEU A 239 -17.55 4.57 -26.78
CA LEU A 239 -16.29 5.23 -26.43
C LEU A 239 -16.32 5.58 -24.94
N GLY A 240 -15.42 4.97 -24.17
CA GLY A 240 -15.32 5.17 -22.73
C GLY A 240 -14.08 5.98 -22.34
N GLU A 241 -14.25 6.90 -21.40
CA GLU A 241 -13.16 7.61 -20.72
C GLU A 241 -12.64 6.75 -19.56
N LYS A 242 -11.41 6.25 -19.65
CA LYS A 242 -10.80 5.47 -18.56
C LYS A 242 -10.22 6.36 -17.47
N GLU A 243 -9.43 7.35 -17.88
CA GLU A 243 -8.77 8.30 -16.98
C GLU A 243 -8.53 9.63 -17.72
N LYS A 244 -8.40 10.73 -16.97
CA LYS A 244 -7.96 12.03 -17.48
C LYS A 244 -6.52 12.31 -17.08
N ALA A 245 -5.81 13.04 -17.93
CA ALA A 245 -4.50 13.56 -17.63
C ALA A 245 -4.53 14.43 -16.38
N GLN A 246 -3.63 14.16 -15.43
CA GLN A 246 -3.52 14.88 -14.18
C GLN A 246 -2.05 15.00 -13.76
N LYS A 247 -1.71 16.15 -13.18
CA LYS A 247 -0.39 16.35 -12.57
C LYS A 247 -0.36 15.65 -11.21
N GLY A 248 0.61 14.76 -11.02
CA GLY A 248 0.86 14.04 -9.78
C GLY A 248 2.34 14.10 -9.39
N GLU A 249 2.76 13.14 -8.57
CA GLU A 249 4.16 12.98 -8.13
C GLU A 249 4.58 11.53 -8.31
N ILE A 250 5.88 11.29 -8.53
CA ILE A 250 6.47 9.95 -8.56
C ILE A 250 7.70 9.89 -7.67
N ALA A 251 7.79 8.84 -6.85
CA ALA A 251 8.89 8.64 -5.91
C ALA A 251 10.16 8.14 -6.62
N LEU A 252 11.32 8.64 -6.18
CA LEU A 252 12.64 8.28 -6.75
C LEU A 252 13.24 7.00 -6.14
N SER A 253 12.49 6.27 -5.32
CA SER A 253 12.96 5.06 -4.63
C SER A 253 13.50 3.96 -5.56
N GLN A 254 13.05 3.91 -6.82
CA GLN A 254 13.56 2.96 -7.83
C GLN A 254 14.88 3.44 -8.47
N LEU A 255 15.15 4.75 -8.45
CA LEU A 255 16.36 5.35 -9.00
C LEU A 255 17.51 5.28 -8.00
N LEU A 256 17.19 5.49 -6.72
CA LEU A 256 18.19 5.62 -5.65
C LEU A 256 19.29 4.55 -5.69
N PRO A 257 19.01 3.25 -5.96
CA PRO A 257 20.02 2.21 -6.07
C PRO A 257 21.06 2.41 -7.18
N SER A 258 20.76 3.16 -8.24
CA SER A 258 21.61 3.34 -9.42
C SER A 258 22.40 4.66 -9.42
N TYR A 259 22.09 5.60 -8.51
CA TYR A 259 22.67 6.95 -8.49
C TYR A 259 23.31 7.30 -7.13
N PRO A 260 24.55 6.84 -6.85
CA PRO A 260 25.16 7.03 -5.55
C PRO A 260 25.54 8.48 -5.23
N ASN A 261 25.90 9.34 -6.20
CA ASN A 261 26.21 10.74 -5.87
C ASN A 261 24.94 11.57 -5.62
N ALA A 262 23.79 11.14 -6.14
CA ALA A 262 22.50 11.78 -5.83
C ALA A 262 22.18 11.81 -4.32
N LEU A 263 22.80 10.93 -3.52
CA LEU A 263 22.73 11.00 -2.05
C LEU A 263 23.17 12.35 -1.49
N LYS A 264 24.05 13.09 -2.18
CA LYS A 264 24.47 14.44 -1.75
C LYS A 264 23.34 15.47 -1.88
N ASP A 265 22.41 15.26 -2.81
CA ASP A 265 21.20 16.08 -2.94
C ASP A 265 20.15 15.64 -1.92
N PHE A 266 20.00 14.31 -1.73
CA PHE A 266 18.92 13.71 -0.96
C PHE A 266 19.14 13.66 0.56
N ILE A 267 20.36 13.41 1.02
CA ILE A 267 20.64 13.27 2.47
C ILE A 267 20.38 14.57 3.25
N PRO A 268 20.74 15.77 2.75
CA PRO A 268 20.40 17.02 3.43
C PRO A 268 18.89 17.19 3.64
N GLU A 269 18.08 17.00 2.59
CA GLU A 269 16.61 17.07 2.65
C GLU A 269 16.04 16.02 3.61
N LEU A 270 16.58 14.79 3.59
CA LEU A 270 16.18 13.75 4.53
C LEU A 270 16.48 14.10 5.99
N LYS A 271 17.65 14.69 6.26
CA LYS A 271 18.02 15.08 7.63
C LYS A 271 17.12 16.18 8.16
N GLU A 272 16.79 17.17 7.34
CA GLU A 272 15.86 18.24 7.68
C GLU A 272 14.47 17.66 7.98
N TYR A 273 13.95 16.82 7.08
CA TYR A 273 12.68 16.12 7.29
C TYR A 273 12.66 15.27 8.56
N LEU A 274 13.73 14.51 8.85
CA LEU A 274 13.81 13.69 10.06
C LEU A 274 13.86 14.54 11.33
N GLN A 275 14.52 15.70 11.30
CA GLN A 275 14.53 16.64 12.43
C GLN A 275 13.12 17.19 12.70
N GLU A 276 12.39 17.59 11.66
CA GLU A 276 11.00 18.04 11.76
C GLU A 276 10.08 16.92 12.27
N LEU A 277 10.25 15.70 11.73
CA LEU A 277 9.47 14.54 12.13
C LEU A 277 9.72 14.17 13.59
N THR A 278 10.97 14.17 14.06
CA THR A 278 11.30 13.91 15.46
C THR A 278 10.66 14.95 16.39
N GLN A 279 10.71 16.25 16.04
CA GLN A 279 10.02 17.30 16.80
C GLN A 279 8.50 17.07 16.84
N THR A 280 7.93 16.68 15.70
CA THR A 280 6.49 16.40 15.55
C THR A 280 6.05 15.20 16.39
N ILE A 281 6.84 14.13 16.46
CA ILE A 281 6.47 12.91 17.22
C ILE A 281 6.57 13.14 18.73
N GLN A 282 7.51 13.96 19.19
CA GLN A 282 7.68 14.27 20.61
C GLN A 282 6.49 15.02 21.22
N ASP A 283 5.68 15.69 20.39
CA ASP A 283 4.41 16.28 20.79
C ASP A 283 3.25 15.61 20.04
N PRO A 284 2.50 14.71 20.69
CA PRO A 284 1.37 14.03 20.06
C PRO A 284 0.34 14.96 19.41
N ARG A 285 0.26 16.24 19.82
CA ARG A 285 -0.64 17.24 19.24
C ARG A 285 -0.14 17.71 17.87
N LEU A 286 1.15 17.99 17.76
CA LEU A 286 1.80 18.29 16.47
C LEU A 286 1.68 17.09 15.54
N LEU A 287 1.80 15.87 16.07
CA LEU A 287 1.60 14.66 15.27
C LEU A 287 0.16 14.51 14.75
N ALA A 288 -0.85 14.85 15.56
CA ALA A 288 -2.24 14.89 15.12
C ALA A 288 -2.47 15.97 14.06
N GLU A 289 -1.86 17.15 14.21
CA GLU A 289 -1.89 18.22 13.20
C GLU A 289 -1.23 17.78 11.89
N HIS A 290 -0.09 17.09 11.97
CA HIS A 290 0.60 16.52 10.81
C HIS A 290 -0.28 15.48 10.11
N TYR A 291 -0.94 14.59 10.87
CA TYR A 291 -1.91 13.64 10.35
C TYR A 291 -3.04 14.34 9.59
N CYS A 292 -3.65 15.37 10.19
CA CYS A 292 -4.71 16.17 9.57
C CYS A 292 -4.24 16.87 8.29
N THR A 293 -3.06 17.50 8.32
CA THR A 293 -2.49 18.20 7.16
C THR A 293 -2.28 17.25 5.98
N GLN A 294 -1.75 16.05 6.25
CA GLN A 294 -1.56 15.04 5.20
C GLN A 294 -2.89 14.47 4.70
N TYR A 295 -3.89 14.33 5.57
CA TYR A 295 -5.24 13.92 5.19
C TYR A 295 -5.90 14.96 4.27
N GLU A 296 -5.92 16.22 4.70
CA GLU A 296 -6.48 17.35 3.95
C GLU A 296 -5.85 17.50 2.57
N ARG A 297 -4.53 17.38 2.47
CA ARG A 297 -3.82 17.36 1.17
C ARG A 297 -4.27 16.23 0.25
N ARG A 298 -4.60 15.05 0.77
CA ARG A 298 -5.06 13.92 -0.04
C ARG A 298 -6.48 14.18 -0.55
N GLU A 299 -7.38 14.65 0.31
CA GLU A 299 -8.76 14.92 -0.09
C GLU A 299 -8.86 16.09 -1.09
N GLN A 300 -8.08 17.16 -0.91
CA GLN A 300 -8.01 18.27 -1.87
C GLN A 300 -7.44 17.85 -3.25
N LYS A 301 -6.63 16.78 -3.30
CA LYS A 301 -6.18 16.19 -4.57
C LYS A 301 -7.29 15.40 -5.27
N LYS A 302 -8.20 14.78 -4.52
CA LYS A 302 -9.36 14.04 -5.05
C LYS A 302 -10.47 15.00 -5.52
N ASP A 303 -10.79 16.00 -4.69
CA ASP A 303 -11.79 17.03 -4.97
C ASP A 303 -11.22 18.41 -4.65
N LYS A 304 -10.98 19.21 -5.70
CA LYS A 304 -10.44 20.57 -5.59
C LYS A 304 -11.34 21.53 -4.79
N ASN A 305 -12.65 21.22 -4.69
CA ASN A 305 -13.60 22.02 -3.92
C ASN A 305 -13.70 21.58 -2.46
N TRP A 306 -13.06 20.47 -2.08
CA TRP A 306 -13.08 19.97 -0.72
C TRP A 306 -12.43 20.96 0.24
N GLN A 307 -13.11 21.24 1.35
CA GLN A 307 -12.63 22.13 2.41
C GLN A 307 -12.53 21.37 3.73
N PRO A 308 -11.53 21.68 4.58
CA PRO A 308 -11.50 21.16 5.96
C PRO A 308 -12.77 21.56 6.73
N PRO A 309 -13.37 20.65 7.51
CA PRO A 309 -14.55 20.96 8.31
C PRO A 309 -14.20 21.83 9.52
N THR A 310 -15.12 22.71 9.90
CA THR A 310 -15.21 23.28 11.25
C THR A 310 -15.58 22.19 12.28
N PRO A 311 -15.42 22.44 13.60
CA PRO A 311 -15.77 21.45 14.62
C PRO A 311 -17.21 20.94 14.53
N THR A 312 -18.17 21.83 14.26
CA THR A 312 -19.56 21.45 14.03
C THR A 312 -19.69 20.64 12.75
N GLU A 313 -19.18 21.13 11.62
CA GLU A 313 -19.27 20.40 10.35
C GLU A 313 -18.66 18.99 10.41
N ALA A 314 -17.64 18.75 11.23
CA ALA A 314 -17.06 17.42 11.42
C ALA A 314 -18.11 16.42 11.97
N VAL A 315 -18.97 16.86 12.88
CA VAL A 315 -20.09 16.07 13.40
C VAL A 315 -21.10 15.78 12.30
N GLU A 316 -21.56 16.82 11.58
CA GLU A 316 -22.51 16.68 10.48
C GLU A 316 -21.99 15.77 9.35
N ARG A 317 -20.71 15.86 8.99
CA ARG A 317 -20.09 14.97 7.99
C ARG A 317 -20.12 13.52 8.44
N TYR A 318 -19.83 13.24 9.71
CA TYR A 318 -19.94 11.88 10.25
C TYR A 318 -21.38 11.37 10.30
N ARG A 319 -22.36 12.22 10.68
CA ARG A 319 -23.78 11.83 10.66
C ARG A 319 -24.26 11.50 9.25
N ASN A 320 -23.89 12.32 8.25
CA ASN A 320 -24.21 12.05 6.84
C ASN A 320 -23.64 10.71 6.39
N TYR A 321 -22.43 10.36 6.84
CA TYR A 321 -21.84 9.05 6.61
C TYR A 321 -22.66 7.92 7.26
N GLN A 322 -23.02 8.04 8.54
CA GLN A 322 -23.84 7.02 9.24
C GLN A 322 -25.20 6.80 8.54
N GLN A 323 -25.81 7.86 8.00
CA GLN A 323 -27.10 7.80 7.29
C GLN A 323 -27.01 7.20 5.89
N LYS A 324 -25.92 7.43 5.15
CA LYS A 324 -25.73 6.85 3.80
C LYS A 324 -25.57 5.33 3.82
N GLY A 325 -25.18 4.76 4.97
CA GLY A 325 -24.89 3.33 5.12
C GLY A 325 -23.68 2.90 4.28
N PHE A 326 -23.36 1.59 4.29
CA PHE A 326 -22.38 1.04 3.36
C PHE A 326 -23.03 0.76 2.02
N LYS A 327 -22.67 1.53 0.99
CA LYS A 327 -22.76 1.06 -0.38
C LYS A 327 -21.42 0.42 -0.73
N ASN A 328 -21.43 -0.86 -1.11
CA ASN A 328 -20.26 -1.52 -1.67
C ASN A 328 -19.93 -0.85 -3.02
N THR A 329 -19.13 0.21 -3.00
CA THR A 329 -18.52 0.74 -4.23
C THR A 329 -17.29 -0.10 -4.54
N THR A 330 -17.30 -0.73 -5.71
CA THR A 330 -16.38 -1.80 -6.14
C THR A 330 -15.12 -1.27 -6.83
N GLU A 331 -14.60 -0.11 -6.43
CA GLU A 331 -13.40 0.42 -7.07
C GLU A 331 -12.19 -0.50 -6.86
N ASP A 332 -11.46 -0.75 -7.94
CA ASP A 332 -10.22 -1.55 -8.00
C ASP A 332 -8.99 -0.81 -7.45
N ASN A 333 -9.18 0.32 -6.75
CA ASN A 333 -8.12 0.96 -5.99
C ASN A 333 -7.95 0.25 -4.63
N ASP A 334 -6.70 0.05 -4.19
CA ASP A 334 -6.35 -0.44 -2.84
C ASP A 334 -6.91 0.48 -1.71
N GLU A 335 -7.55 1.60 -2.06
CA GLU A 335 -8.36 2.46 -1.20
C GLU A 335 -9.81 2.46 -1.71
N LEU A 336 -10.72 1.81 -0.98
CA LEU A 336 -12.17 1.92 -1.21
C LEU A 336 -12.60 3.37 -0.99
N ASP A 337 -12.87 4.11 -2.07
CA ASP A 337 -13.52 5.42 -1.97
C ASP A 337 -14.99 5.21 -1.63
N SER A 338 -15.25 5.17 -0.33
CA SER A 338 -16.59 5.01 0.25
C SER A 338 -17.29 6.35 0.47
N GLY A 339 -16.66 7.48 0.07
CA GLY A 339 -17.04 8.81 0.53
C GLY A 339 -16.98 8.94 2.06
N TYR A 340 -16.25 8.04 2.73
CA TYR A 340 -16.05 8.02 4.17
C TYR A 340 -14.87 8.92 4.50
N GLU A 341 -15.15 10.02 5.20
CA GLU A 341 -14.09 10.75 5.86
C GLU A 341 -13.63 9.98 7.11
N ASP A 342 -12.31 9.82 7.26
CA ASP A 342 -11.72 9.05 8.35
C ASP A 342 -12.16 9.60 9.72
N PHE A 343 -12.64 8.72 10.60
CA PHE A 343 -13.13 9.13 11.93
C PHE A 343 -12.04 9.78 12.79
N ILE A 344 -10.77 9.35 12.68
CA ILE A 344 -9.66 9.93 13.44
C ILE A 344 -9.42 11.36 12.99
N TYR A 345 -9.43 11.60 11.67
CA TYR A 345 -9.40 12.96 11.10
C TYR A 345 -10.54 13.82 11.65
N LEU A 346 -11.79 13.37 11.50
CA LEU A 346 -12.97 14.10 11.96
C LEU A 346 -12.93 14.39 13.47
N ALA A 347 -12.44 13.46 14.27
CA ALA A 347 -12.30 13.65 15.71
C ALA A 347 -11.24 14.70 16.08
N PHE A 348 -10.13 14.76 15.35
CA PHE A 348 -9.16 15.85 15.55
C PHE A 348 -9.72 17.21 15.11
N LYS A 349 -10.56 17.25 14.06
CA LYS A 349 -11.22 18.50 13.65
C LYS A 349 -12.36 18.92 14.59
N ALA A 350 -13.03 17.97 15.22
CA ALA A 350 -14.06 18.22 16.22
C ALA A 350 -13.47 18.76 17.54
N ASP A 351 -12.23 18.37 17.88
CA ASP A 351 -11.55 18.83 19.09
C ASP A 351 -10.12 19.34 18.81
N PRO A 352 -10.00 20.48 18.09
CA PRO A 352 -8.70 21.00 17.65
C PRO A 352 -7.87 21.60 18.78
N ASP A 353 -8.50 22.00 19.89
CA ASP A 353 -7.83 22.73 20.97
C ASP A 353 -7.45 21.85 22.17
N HIS A 354 -8.29 20.86 22.52
CA HIS A 354 -8.13 20.08 23.77
C HIS A 354 -7.64 18.65 23.53
N HIS A 355 -7.81 18.13 22.30
CA HIS A 355 -7.35 16.80 21.87
C HIS A 355 -7.72 15.65 22.84
N ARG A 356 -8.96 15.61 23.31
CA ARG A 356 -9.39 14.78 24.45
C ARG A 356 -9.27 13.27 24.25
N LEU A 357 -9.17 12.79 23.01
CA LEU A 357 -9.04 11.37 22.67
C LEU A 357 -7.63 10.96 22.22
N LEU A 358 -6.68 11.90 22.16
CA LEU A 358 -5.38 11.73 21.54
C LEU A 358 -4.59 10.53 22.07
N GLU A 359 -4.60 10.33 23.38
CA GLU A 359 -3.89 9.23 24.05
C GLU A 359 -4.74 7.96 24.23
N SER A 360 -5.96 7.94 23.69
CA SER A 360 -6.75 6.72 23.66
C SER A 360 -6.14 5.71 22.69
N LYS A 361 -6.26 4.41 23.00
CA LYS A 361 -5.62 3.34 22.20
C LYS A 361 -5.95 3.41 20.70
N LYS A 362 -7.19 3.79 20.34
CA LYS A 362 -7.59 3.89 18.93
C LYS A 362 -6.76 4.94 18.17
N PHE A 363 -6.53 6.09 18.81
CA PHE A 363 -5.83 7.22 18.22
C PHE A 363 -4.32 7.03 18.25
N SER A 364 -3.76 6.57 19.38
CA SER A 364 -2.33 6.29 19.49
C SER A 364 -1.88 5.22 18.49
N GLN A 365 -2.67 4.16 18.27
CA GLN A 365 -2.38 3.14 17.26
C GLN A 365 -2.44 3.70 15.83
N ALA A 366 -3.42 4.56 15.53
CA ALA A 366 -3.55 5.20 14.22
C ALA A 366 -2.34 6.11 13.94
N LEU A 367 -1.93 6.93 14.91
CA LEU A 367 -0.77 7.80 14.81
C LEU A 367 0.55 7.01 14.75
N GLN A 368 0.69 5.93 15.51
CA GLN A 368 1.87 5.03 15.41
C GLN A 368 1.98 4.40 14.01
N GLU A 369 0.86 3.96 13.42
CA GLU A 369 0.87 3.41 12.06
C GLU A 369 1.19 4.47 11.01
N PHE A 370 0.70 5.69 11.21
CA PHE A 370 1.02 6.84 10.36
C PHE A 370 2.53 7.14 10.39
N VAL A 371 3.11 7.33 11.58
CA VAL A 371 4.56 7.57 11.75
C VAL A 371 5.41 6.42 11.22
N ARG A 372 4.98 5.17 11.43
CA ARG A 372 5.68 4.00 10.86
C ARG A 372 5.82 4.10 9.35
N LYS A 373 4.76 4.55 8.65
CA LYS A 373 4.79 4.73 7.19
C LYS A 373 5.77 5.84 6.81
N ASP A 374 5.84 6.92 7.57
CA ASP A 374 6.80 8.01 7.33
C ASP A 374 8.24 7.53 7.48
N TYR A 375 8.57 6.81 8.57
CA TYR A 375 9.90 6.21 8.73
C TYR A 375 10.23 5.22 7.61
N LEU A 376 9.29 4.33 7.25
CA LEU A 376 9.51 3.37 6.19
C LEU A 376 9.75 4.05 4.83
N ASN A 377 8.92 5.03 4.48
CA ASN A 377 9.03 5.79 3.24
C ASN A 377 10.35 6.57 3.18
N SER A 378 10.75 7.19 4.29
CA SER A 378 12.03 7.89 4.43
C SER A 378 13.21 6.93 4.21
N ALA A 379 13.17 5.76 4.85
CA ALA A 379 14.26 4.79 4.80
C ALA A 379 14.50 4.24 3.40
N ILE A 380 13.43 4.04 2.62
CA ILE A 380 13.50 3.48 1.27
C ILE A 380 13.50 4.55 0.15
N GLY A 381 13.68 5.83 0.49
CA GLY A 381 13.82 6.92 -0.48
C GLY A 381 12.53 7.32 -1.20
N LYS A 382 11.36 7.10 -0.60
CA LYS A 382 10.06 7.51 -1.16
C LYS A 382 9.69 8.98 -0.92
N ASN A 383 10.44 9.67 -0.06
CA ASN A 383 10.22 11.09 0.21
C ASN A 383 10.69 11.97 -0.94
N PHE A 384 11.72 11.53 -1.68
CA PHE A 384 12.22 12.24 -2.86
C PHE A 384 11.28 11.98 -4.04
N LYS A 385 10.83 13.05 -4.69
CA LYS A 385 9.80 13.00 -5.72
C LYS A 385 10.09 13.91 -6.89
N PHE A 386 9.70 13.45 -8.07
CA PHE A 386 9.54 14.25 -9.29
C PHE A 386 8.06 14.54 -9.52
N ASP A 387 7.76 15.60 -10.27
CA ASP A 387 6.43 15.81 -10.82
C ASP A 387 6.11 14.66 -11.79
N ARG A 388 4.85 14.23 -11.89
CA ARG A 388 4.42 13.17 -12.80
C ARG A 388 3.25 13.65 -13.64
N ALA A 389 3.22 13.31 -14.93
CA ALA A 389 2.08 13.57 -15.80
C ALA A 389 2.02 12.56 -16.95
N MET A 390 0.84 12.47 -17.59
CA MET A 390 0.63 11.63 -18.78
C MET A 390 1.46 12.16 -19.94
N ILE A 391 2.01 11.27 -20.77
CA ILE A 391 2.74 11.69 -21.98
C ILE A 391 1.86 11.71 -23.22
N ILE A 392 2.11 12.69 -24.08
CA ILE A 392 1.61 12.74 -25.46
C ILE A 392 2.79 12.99 -26.42
N PRO A 393 2.71 12.50 -27.67
CA PRO A 393 3.76 12.70 -28.64
C PRO A 393 3.69 14.08 -29.28
N SER A 394 4.83 14.61 -29.71
CA SER A 394 4.90 15.69 -30.70
C SER A 394 5.98 15.42 -31.74
N LYS A 395 5.63 15.65 -33.01
CA LYS A 395 6.55 15.54 -34.13
C LYS A 395 7.54 16.71 -34.21
N ASP A 396 7.29 17.80 -33.48
CA ASP A 396 8.12 19.02 -33.47
C ASP A 396 9.26 18.96 -32.43
N LEU A 397 9.22 17.96 -31.54
CA LEU A 397 10.29 17.65 -30.60
C LEU A 397 11.25 16.62 -31.19
N LYS A 398 12.53 16.81 -30.91
CA LYS A 398 13.62 15.89 -31.26
C LYS A 398 14.09 15.14 -30.02
N THR A 399 14.84 14.06 -30.23
CA THR A 399 15.54 13.35 -29.15
C THR A 399 16.39 14.33 -28.31
N GLY A 400 16.23 14.28 -26.99
CA GLY A 400 16.82 15.24 -26.05
C GLY A 400 16.00 16.52 -25.83
N GLU A 401 14.88 16.70 -26.53
CA GLU A 401 13.90 17.77 -26.27
C GLU A 401 12.63 17.19 -25.61
N ILE A 402 12.04 17.98 -24.71
CA ILE A 402 10.80 17.67 -24.00
C ILE A 402 9.99 18.95 -23.83
N CYS A 403 8.67 18.88 -23.69
CA CYS A 403 7.85 20.01 -23.26
C CYS A 403 7.18 19.68 -21.93
N VAL A 404 7.62 20.35 -20.88
CA VAL A 404 6.96 20.40 -19.58
C VAL A 404 6.34 21.78 -19.45
N PRO A 405 5.01 21.91 -19.63
CA PRO A 405 4.35 23.22 -19.71
C PRO A 405 4.65 24.15 -18.53
N TRP A 406 4.76 23.58 -17.32
CA TRP A 406 5.03 24.34 -16.10
C TRP A 406 6.52 24.63 -15.82
N LEU A 407 7.44 24.25 -16.71
CA LEU A 407 8.85 24.67 -16.68
C LEU A 407 9.10 25.68 -17.80
N LYS A 408 10.12 26.54 -17.65
CA LYS A 408 10.41 27.59 -18.65
C LYS A 408 11.09 26.99 -19.89
N GLU A 409 10.90 27.63 -21.04
CA GLU A 409 11.65 27.35 -22.26
C GLU A 409 13.17 27.37 -22.00
N GLY A 410 13.89 26.37 -22.50
CA GLY A 410 15.35 26.24 -22.38
C GLY A 410 15.86 25.65 -21.06
N GLU A 411 14.99 25.45 -20.06
CA GLU A 411 15.37 24.80 -18.81
C GLU A 411 15.85 23.38 -19.04
N GLN A 412 16.82 22.94 -18.24
CA GLN A 412 17.31 21.57 -18.28
C GLN A 412 16.44 20.69 -17.37
N VAL A 413 16.01 19.53 -17.87
CA VAL A 413 15.01 18.68 -17.25
C VAL A 413 15.52 17.26 -17.14
N LEU A 414 15.49 16.70 -15.92
CA LEU A 414 15.63 15.27 -15.70
C LEU A 414 14.28 14.59 -15.88
N ASN A 415 14.23 13.52 -16.66
CA ASN A 415 13.00 12.77 -16.87
C ASN A 415 13.22 11.25 -16.95
N PHE A 416 12.24 10.48 -16.48
CA PHE A 416 12.25 9.02 -16.50
C PHE A 416 10.83 8.43 -16.45
N ARG A 417 10.68 7.16 -16.84
CA ARG A 417 9.44 6.38 -16.67
C ARG A 417 9.61 5.28 -15.61
N SER A 418 8.54 4.99 -14.88
CA SER A 418 8.44 3.80 -14.00
C SER A 418 7.64 2.70 -14.70
N PRO A 419 8.03 1.42 -14.59
CA PRO A 419 9.18 0.90 -13.87
C PRO A 419 10.51 1.34 -14.50
N PHE A 420 11.45 1.77 -13.64
CA PHE A 420 12.79 2.14 -14.08
C PHE A 420 13.61 0.88 -14.38
N LEU A 421 13.98 0.69 -15.65
CA LEU A 421 14.69 -0.52 -16.09
C LEU A 421 16.16 -0.52 -15.65
N ASN A 422 16.87 0.56 -15.96
CA ASN A 422 18.25 0.82 -15.60
C ASN A 422 18.57 2.30 -15.90
N HIS A 423 19.81 2.74 -15.66
CA HIS A 423 20.20 4.15 -15.83
C HIS A 423 20.06 4.71 -17.25
N ASN A 424 19.95 3.87 -18.29
CA ASN A 424 19.63 4.37 -19.64
C ASN A 424 18.25 5.06 -19.63
N GLY A 425 17.31 4.68 -18.77
CA GLY A 425 15.97 5.28 -18.71
C GLY A 425 15.88 6.68 -18.08
N MET A 426 16.99 7.23 -17.56
CA MET A 426 17.06 8.62 -17.11
C MET A 426 17.61 9.50 -18.23
N ILE A 427 16.84 10.51 -18.59
CA ILE A 427 17.14 11.39 -19.71
C ILE A 427 17.33 12.81 -19.18
N HIS A 428 18.39 13.46 -19.67
CA HIS A 428 18.64 14.88 -19.46
C HIS A 428 18.25 15.62 -20.74
N SER A 429 17.13 16.33 -20.69
CA SER A 429 16.50 16.98 -21.84
C SER A 429 16.50 18.49 -21.69
N THR A 430 16.38 19.20 -22.81
CA THR A 430 16.08 20.64 -22.82
C THR A 430 14.57 20.84 -23.00
N ASN A 431 13.99 21.69 -22.15
CA ASN A 431 12.58 22.05 -22.24
C ASN A 431 12.32 22.95 -23.45
N LYS A 432 11.35 22.59 -24.30
CA LYS A 432 10.97 23.28 -25.52
C LYS A 432 9.47 23.25 -25.71
N TYR A 433 8.86 24.42 -25.88
CA TYR A 433 7.45 24.61 -26.11
C TYR A 433 7.09 24.25 -27.54
N VAL A 434 5.96 23.56 -27.69
CA VAL A 434 5.43 23.07 -28.97
C VAL A 434 3.92 23.28 -29.01
N GLU A 435 3.33 23.33 -30.21
CA GLU A 435 1.89 23.61 -30.37
C GLU A 435 1.01 22.59 -29.63
N ASP A 436 1.47 21.33 -29.54
CA ASP A 436 0.77 20.25 -28.83
C ASP A 436 0.55 20.51 -27.33
N MET A 437 1.24 21.49 -26.74
CA MET A 437 1.00 21.86 -25.34
C MET A 437 -0.28 22.65 -25.13
N TYR A 438 -0.88 23.20 -26.20
CA TYR A 438 -2.03 24.11 -26.09
C TYR A 438 -3.36 23.41 -26.33
N ALA A 439 -4.30 23.69 -25.43
CA ALA A 439 -5.72 23.42 -25.58
C ALA A 439 -6.37 24.36 -26.59
N VAL A 440 -7.66 24.12 -26.87
CA VAL A 440 -8.42 24.85 -27.89
C VAL A 440 -8.64 26.33 -27.54
N ASP A 441 -8.63 26.68 -26.26
CA ASP A 441 -8.75 28.06 -25.78
C ASP A 441 -7.40 28.81 -25.75
N GLY A 442 -6.31 28.16 -26.20
CA GLY A 442 -4.95 28.69 -26.20
C GLY A 442 -4.24 28.59 -24.85
N LYS A 443 -4.87 28.01 -23.81
CA LYS A 443 -4.18 27.69 -22.55
C LYS A 443 -3.42 26.37 -22.66
N GLU A 444 -2.58 26.09 -21.69
CA GLU A 444 -1.85 24.82 -21.59
C GLU A 444 -2.79 23.67 -21.26
N LEU A 445 -2.60 22.53 -21.93
CA LEU A 445 -3.21 21.26 -21.56
C LEU A 445 -2.82 20.89 -20.13
N GLN A 446 -3.79 20.45 -19.35
CA GLN A 446 -3.59 20.11 -17.95
C GLN A 446 -3.05 18.68 -17.80
N GLY A 447 -2.04 18.53 -16.93
CA GLY A 447 -1.57 17.21 -16.50
C GLY A 447 -0.86 16.39 -17.58
N VAL A 448 -0.32 17.04 -18.62
CA VAL A 448 0.43 16.38 -19.69
C VAL A 448 1.88 16.86 -19.79
N ILE A 449 2.74 15.98 -20.28
CA ILE A 449 4.10 16.27 -20.74
C ILE A 449 4.19 15.82 -22.19
N ILE A 450 4.72 16.68 -23.05
CA ILE A 450 4.86 16.38 -24.47
C ILE A 450 6.27 15.89 -24.69
N VAL A 451 6.42 14.74 -25.34
CA VAL A 451 7.71 14.11 -25.59
C VAL A 451 7.89 13.88 -27.08
N ASN A 452 9.15 13.79 -27.52
CA ASN A 452 9.45 13.37 -28.88
C ASN A 452 9.05 11.91 -29.08
N ASP A 453 8.63 11.59 -30.30
CA ASP A 453 8.29 10.23 -30.74
C ASP A 453 9.20 9.76 -31.89
N GLU A 454 10.43 10.30 -31.94
CA GLU A 454 11.40 9.86 -32.94
C GLU A 454 11.77 8.40 -32.70
N ASP A 455 11.69 7.59 -33.75
CA ASP A 455 12.32 6.27 -33.77
C ASP A 455 13.77 6.38 -34.24
N TYR A 456 14.53 5.30 -34.09
CA TYR A 456 15.94 5.27 -34.49
C TYR A 456 16.16 5.68 -35.95
N SER A 457 15.27 5.28 -36.86
CA SER A 457 15.34 5.66 -38.28
C SER A 457 15.17 7.16 -38.51
N ARG A 458 14.19 7.79 -37.85
CA ARG A 458 13.96 9.24 -37.93
C ARG A 458 15.14 10.02 -37.38
N ILE A 459 15.71 9.58 -36.25
CA ILE A 459 16.90 10.20 -35.67
C ILE A 459 18.05 10.17 -36.68
N VAL A 460 18.36 8.99 -37.23
CA VAL A 460 19.44 8.84 -38.22
C VAL A 460 19.19 9.73 -39.45
N ASN A 461 18.01 9.66 -40.06
CA ASN A 461 17.71 10.42 -41.27
C ASN A 461 17.77 11.94 -41.03
N ARG A 462 17.25 12.41 -39.90
CA ARG A 462 17.34 13.82 -39.50
C ARG A 462 18.78 14.25 -39.29
N THR A 463 19.55 13.51 -38.48
CA THR A 463 20.95 13.83 -38.20
C THR A 463 21.78 13.85 -39.48
N LEU A 464 21.54 12.95 -40.41
CA LEU A 464 22.24 12.94 -41.70
C LEU A 464 21.88 14.14 -42.58
N ALA A 465 20.62 14.58 -42.59
CA ALA A 465 20.20 15.78 -43.30
C ALA A 465 20.83 17.05 -42.70
N GLU A 466 20.88 17.14 -41.37
CA GLU A 466 21.55 18.23 -40.64
C GLU A 466 23.06 18.22 -40.90
N ALA A 467 23.70 17.05 -40.86
CA ALA A 467 25.13 16.89 -41.14
C ALA A 467 25.50 17.29 -42.58
N LYS A 468 24.71 16.90 -43.58
CA LYS A 468 24.91 17.31 -44.98
C LYS A 468 24.70 18.80 -45.19
N THR A 469 23.83 19.42 -44.38
CA THR A 469 23.63 20.88 -44.40
C THR A 469 24.84 21.60 -43.82
N ALA A 470 25.41 21.09 -42.72
CA ALA A 470 26.61 21.64 -42.11
C ALA A 470 27.87 21.42 -42.96
N ASN A 471 28.00 20.26 -43.60
CA ASN A 471 29.08 19.91 -44.52
C ASN A 471 28.56 19.07 -45.70
N PRO A 472 28.33 19.67 -46.88
CA PRO A 472 27.81 18.95 -48.05
C PRO A 472 28.71 17.82 -48.58
N ASN A 473 29.99 17.82 -48.24
CA ASN A 473 30.97 16.84 -48.70
C ASN A 473 31.33 15.78 -47.64
N ILE A 474 30.55 15.68 -46.56
CA ILE A 474 30.80 14.66 -45.53
C ILE A 474 30.74 13.24 -46.12
N GLU A 475 31.77 12.45 -45.85
CA GLU A 475 31.78 11.01 -46.14
C GLU A 475 31.04 10.28 -45.02
N LEU A 476 29.95 9.61 -45.37
CA LEU A 476 29.08 8.87 -44.45
C LEU A 476 29.14 7.39 -44.77
N PRO A 477 28.97 6.50 -43.77
CA PRO A 477 28.87 5.06 -44.01
C PRO A 477 27.60 4.72 -44.81
N ASP A 478 27.61 3.54 -45.44
CA ASP A 478 26.42 2.99 -46.10
C ASP A 478 25.28 2.81 -45.08
N ILE A 479 24.11 3.34 -45.40
CA ILE A 479 22.94 3.31 -44.51
C ILE A 479 22.19 1.98 -44.74
N PRO A 480 21.99 1.16 -43.71
CA PRO A 480 21.17 -0.05 -43.83
C PRO A 480 19.72 0.25 -44.22
N ASP A 481 19.14 -0.57 -45.10
CA ASP A 481 17.75 -0.40 -45.58
C ASP A 481 16.67 -0.50 -44.49
N LYS A 482 16.98 -1.13 -43.35
CA LYS A 482 16.04 -1.40 -42.24
C LYS A 482 16.66 -1.08 -40.88
N LEU A 483 16.98 0.19 -40.65
CA LEU A 483 17.59 0.71 -39.42
C LEU A 483 16.87 0.22 -38.13
N ASN A 484 15.55 0.29 -38.09
CA ASN A 484 14.76 -0.16 -36.92
C ASN A 484 14.82 -1.67 -36.65
N LYS A 485 15.32 -2.49 -37.59
CA LYS A 485 15.41 -3.97 -37.46
C LYS A 485 16.83 -4.49 -37.26
N LEU A 486 17.81 -3.60 -37.08
CA LEU A 486 19.17 -4.01 -36.75
C LEU A 486 19.19 -4.74 -35.40
N SER A 487 20.07 -5.74 -35.28
CA SER A 487 20.37 -6.33 -33.97
C SER A 487 21.01 -5.28 -33.06
N VAL A 488 20.98 -5.51 -31.74
CA VAL A 488 21.58 -4.55 -30.79
C VAL A 488 23.06 -4.30 -31.09
N ASP A 489 23.83 -5.36 -31.37
CA ASP A 489 25.26 -5.23 -31.67
C ASP A 489 25.50 -4.55 -33.03
N ASP A 490 24.70 -4.86 -34.06
CA ASP A 490 24.82 -4.20 -35.37
C ASP A 490 24.44 -2.72 -35.29
N ARG A 491 23.41 -2.39 -34.50
CA ARG A 491 22.97 -1.00 -34.28
C ARG A 491 24.06 -0.19 -33.58
N ILE A 492 24.68 -0.74 -32.53
CA ILE A 492 25.80 -0.09 -31.84
C ILE A 492 26.95 0.14 -32.82
N ALA A 493 27.39 -0.91 -33.54
CA ALA A 493 28.51 -0.82 -34.47
C ALA A 493 28.28 0.23 -35.57
N PHE A 494 27.08 0.26 -36.16
CA PHE A 494 26.70 1.26 -37.15
C PHE A 494 26.65 2.67 -36.56
N THR A 495 26.06 2.83 -35.37
CA THR A 495 25.97 4.13 -34.68
C THR A 495 27.36 4.69 -34.36
N ASP A 496 28.27 3.84 -33.88
CA ASP A 496 29.64 4.23 -33.58
C ASP A 496 30.41 4.65 -34.83
N GLN A 497 30.27 3.89 -35.92
CA GLN A 497 30.88 4.25 -37.20
C GLN A 497 30.39 5.62 -37.68
N LEU A 498 29.08 5.87 -37.60
CA LEU A 498 28.47 7.12 -38.04
C LEU A 498 28.86 8.30 -37.15
N ASN A 499 28.84 8.13 -35.83
CA ASN A 499 29.32 9.14 -34.88
C ASN A 499 30.81 9.47 -35.08
N ALA A 500 31.65 8.47 -35.36
CA ALA A 500 33.06 8.69 -35.66
C ALA A 500 33.25 9.49 -36.95
N SER A 501 32.44 9.24 -38.00
CA SER A 501 32.44 10.05 -39.23
C SER A 501 32.04 11.51 -38.97
N LEU A 502 31.01 11.74 -38.13
CA LEU A 502 30.59 13.09 -37.73
C LEU A 502 31.70 13.82 -36.96
N GLU A 503 32.34 13.15 -36.00
CA GLU A 503 33.43 13.70 -35.19
C GLU A 503 34.65 14.04 -36.05
N GLN A 504 35.06 13.16 -36.96
CA GLN A 504 36.15 13.41 -37.91
C GLN A 504 35.87 14.60 -38.85
N ALA A 505 34.60 14.84 -39.17
CA ALA A 505 34.16 15.98 -39.95
C ALA A 505 34.00 17.28 -39.13
N GLY A 506 34.22 17.24 -37.81
CA GLY A 506 34.05 18.38 -36.91
C GLY A 506 32.59 18.82 -36.75
N ILE A 507 31.63 17.90 -36.93
CA ILE A 507 30.20 18.17 -36.78
C ILE A 507 29.76 17.80 -35.37
N GLU A 508 29.22 18.78 -34.63
CA GLU A 508 28.68 18.60 -33.27
C GLU A 508 27.27 17.98 -33.29
N LEU A 509 27.11 16.83 -33.94
CA LEU A 509 25.89 16.03 -33.92
C LEU A 509 26.23 14.63 -33.42
N ARG A 510 25.29 14.00 -32.72
CA ARG A 510 25.45 12.64 -32.21
C ARG A 510 24.15 11.86 -32.31
N ILE A 511 24.26 10.60 -32.73
CA ILE A 511 23.16 9.64 -32.75
C ILE A 511 23.26 8.76 -31.49
N PRO A 512 22.19 8.62 -30.69
CA PRO A 512 22.13 7.68 -29.57
C PRO A 512 21.83 6.25 -30.06
N TYR A 513 22.14 5.23 -29.25
CA TYR A 513 21.83 3.83 -29.58
C TYR A 513 20.32 3.51 -29.52
N GLU A 514 19.57 4.28 -28.73
CA GLU A 514 18.13 4.15 -28.51
C GLU A 514 17.50 5.55 -28.54
N SER A 515 16.29 5.64 -29.07
CA SER A 515 15.42 6.80 -28.88
C SER A 515 15.03 6.98 -27.40
N ASP A 516 14.58 8.18 -27.04
CA ASP A 516 14.12 8.47 -25.67
C ASP A 516 12.95 7.55 -25.26
N CYS A 517 12.02 7.29 -26.19
CA CYS A 517 10.91 6.37 -25.96
C CYS A 517 11.38 4.91 -25.79
N GLU A 518 12.37 4.44 -26.55
CA GLU A 518 12.95 3.10 -26.37
C GLU A 518 13.60 2.97 -24.98
N ARG A 519 14.40 3.96 -24.56
CA ARG A 519 15.10 3.98 -23.25
C ARG A 519 14.15 3.94 -22.06
N MET A 520 13.00 4.62 -22.18
CA MET A 520 11.93 4.63 -21.17
C MET A 520 10.88 3.52 -21.36
N ALA A 521 11.03 2.72 -22.43
CA ALA A 521 10.04 1.76 -22.92
C ALA A 521 8.62 2.33 -23.11
N ALA A 522 8.50 3.63 -23.38
CA ALA A 522 7.25 4.41 -23.34
C ALA A 522 6.39 4.24 -24.61
N ASP A 523 5.07 4.28 -24.43
CA ASP A 523 4.05 4.44 -25.48
C ASP A 523 3.05 5.55 -25.10
N PHE A 524 2.09 5.87 -25.98
CA PHE A 524 1.13 6.96 -25.73
C PHE A 524 -0.28 6.46 -25.43
N ASP A 525 -0.40 5.26 -24.85
CA ASP A 525 -1.69 4.66 -24.52
C ASP A 525 -2.20 4.97 -23.09
N GLY A 526 -1.51 5.90 -22.41
CA GLY A 526 -1.83 6.39 -21.06
C GLY A 526 -0.63 6.42 -20.11
N ASP A 527 0.58 6.18 -20.62
CA ASP A 527 1.81 6.25 -19.85
C ASP A 527 2.05 7.60 -19.19
N CYS A 528 2.76 7.59 -18.07
CA CYS A 528 3.23 8.79 -17.40
C CYS A 528 4.73 8.75 -17.18
N ILE A 529 5.36 9.92 -17.17
CA ILE A 529 6.78 10.09 -16.82
C ILE A 529 6.94 11.05 -15.64
N GLY A 530 8.05 10.87 -14.91
CA GLY A 530 8.51 11.78 -13.87
C GLY A 530 9.44 12.84 -14.44
N VAL A 531 9.30 14.10 -14.01
CA VAL A 531 10.15 15.23 -14.41
C VAL A 531 10.57 16.12 -13.24
N ALA A 532 11.78 16.68 -13.32
CA ALA A 532 12.23 17.76 -12.44
C ALA A 532 13.23 18.68 -13.14
N GLU A 533 13.28 19.93 -12.70
CA GLU A 533 14.35 20.86 -13.10
C GLU A 533 15.71 20.28 -12.63
N ALA A 534 16.67 20.18 -13.54
CA ALA A 534 17.97 19.58 -13.28
C ALA A 534 18.76 20.35 -12.20
N SER A 535 18.58 21.68 -12.14
CA SER A 535 19.23 22.56 -11.16
C SER A 535 18.89 22.21 -9.70
N ARG A 536 17.72 21.60 -9.46
CA ARG A 536 17.28 21.15 -8.13
C ARG A 536 18.10 19.97 -7.62
N PHE A 537 18.63 19.15 -8.52
CA PHE A 537 19.37 17.93 -8.20
C PHE A 537 20.72 17.93 -8.93
N PRO A 538 21.68 18.80 -8.55
CA PRO A 538 22.92 18.97 -9.29
C PRO A 538 23.81 17.73 -9.30
N ASN A 539 23.84 16.95 -8.22
CA ASN A 539 24.65 15.73 -8.16
C ASN A 539 23.97 14.57 -8.92
N LEU A 540 22.64 14.45 -8.83
CA LEU A 540 21.90 13.49 -9.67
C LEU A 540 22.06 13.83 -11.16
N THR A 541 21.98 15.11 -11.52
CA THR A 541 22.17 15.58 -12.91
C THR A 541 23.57 15.23 -13.41
N GLN A 542 24.59 15.45 -12.58
CA GLN A 542 25.96 15.08 -12.91
C GLN A 542 26.09 13.58 -13.16
N ASP A 543 25.50 12.73 -12.30
CA ASP A 543 25.51 11.27 -12.50
C ASP A 543 24.75 10.89 -13.78
N ALA A 544 23.57 11.47 -14.02
CA ALA A 544 22.79 11.20 -15.23
C ALA A 544 23.59 11.51 -16.50
N ILE A 545 24.25 12.67 -16.56
CA ILE A 545 25.10 13.05 -17.70
C ILE A 545 26.30 12.09 -17.83
N ALA A 546 26.96 11.74 -16.72
CA ALA A 546 28.10 10.83 -16.74
C ALA A 546 27.73 9.41 -17.20
N LEU A 547 26.57 8.90 -16.77
CA LEU A 547 26.07 7.57 -17.13
C LEU A 547 25.54 7.49 -18.57
N THR A 548 25.17 8.64 -19.17
CA THR A 548 24.82 8.71 -20.61
C THR A 548 26.02 8.74 -21.55
N GLN A 549 27.26 8.81 -21.03
CA GLN A 549 28.43 8.68 -21.87
C GLN A 549 28.51 7.26 -22.47
N PRO A 550 28.97 7.10 -23.73
CA PRO A 550 28.98 5.82 -24.45
C PRO A 550 29.62 4.66 -23.70
N GLU A 551 30.71 4.92 -22.99
CA GLU A 551 31.45 3.93 -22.19
C GLU A 551 30.69 3.46 -20.94
N ASN A 552 29.69 4.22 -20.50
CA ASN A 552 28.90 3.95 -19.31
C ASN A 552 27.48 3.48 -19.61
N LEU A 553 27.00 3.58 -20.85
CA LEU A 553 25.68 3.09 -21.27
C LEU A 553 25.59 1.57 -21.16
N TYR A 554 24.44 1.08 -20.68
CA TYR A 554 24.09 -0.33 -20.89
C TYR A 554 23.78 -0.56 -22.35
N LYS A 555 23.96 -1.80 -22.82
CA LYS A 555 23.42 -2.19 -24.11
C LYS A 555 21.90 -1.96 -24.16
N PRO A 556 21.36 -1.51 -25.30
CA PRO A 556 19.92 -1.46 -25.53
C PRO A 556 19.20 -2.73 -25.11
N THR A 557 18.07 -2.59 -24.42
CA THR A 557 17.34 -3.77 -23.93
C THR A 557 16.71 -4.48 -25.12
N ARG A 558 17.20 -5.70 -25.39
CA ARG A 558 16.74 -6.54 -26.48
C ARG A 558 15.23 -6.85 -26.35
N LYS A 559 14.46 -6.47 -27.36
CA LYS A 559 13.04 -6.84 -27.50
C LYS A 559 12.90 -7.97 -28.52
N GLU A 560 12.26 -9.04 -28.10
CA GLU A 560 12.04 -10.22 -28.94
C GLU A 560 10.71 -10.13 -29.67
N ASP A 561 10.67 -10.70 -30.88
CA ASP A 561 9.40 -10.95 -31.56
C ASP A 561 8.50 -11.83 -30.67
N LYS A 562 7.20 -11.48 -30.66
CA LYS A 562 6.19 -12.19 -29.88
C LYS A 562 6.08 -13.62 -30.40
N LEU A 563 6.23 -14.59 -29.49
CA LEU A 563 6.12 -16.00 -29.83
C LEU A 563 4.64 -16.40 -29.74
N SER A 564 4.08 -16.95 -30.82
CA SER A 564 2.73 -17.52 -30.78
C SER A 564 2.68 -18.78 -29.92
N PHE A 565 1.55 -19.04 -29.27
CA PHE A 565 1.30 -20.32 -28.63
C PHE A 565 1.17 -21.43 -29.68
N PRO A 566 1.54 -22.68 -29.35
CA PRO A 566 1.30 -23.82 -30.22
C PRO A 566 -0.19 -23.91 -30.62
N SER A 567 -0.45 -24.25 -31.89
CA SER A 567 -1.82 -24.40 -32.39
C SER A 567 -2.59 -25.44 -31.56
N GLY A 568 -3.81 -25.08 -31.14
CA GLY A 568 -4.66 -25.94 -30.30
C GLY A 568 -4.35 -25.89 -28.80
N THR A 569 -3.52 -24.95 -28.34
CA THR A 569 -3.36 -24.70 -26.90
C THR A 569 -4.68 -24.15 -26.32
N ASP A 570 -5.13 -24.70 -25.20
CA ASP A 570 -6.35 -24.25 -24.53
C ASP A 570 -6.18 -22.88 -23.87
N PHE A 571 -7.25 -22.09 -23.81
CA PHE A 571 -7.20 -20.75 -23.22
C PHE A 571 -6.80 -20.79 -21.74
N GLU A 572 -7.24 -21.81 -21.02
CA GLU A 572 -6.99 -22.02 -19.60
C GLU A 572 -5.47 -22.19 -19.32
N VAL A 573 -4.75 -22.87 -20.22
CA VAL A 573 -3.28 -22.99 -20.18
C VAL A 573 -2.64 -21.63 -20.45
N MET A 574 -3.12 -20.92 -21.48
CA MET A 574 -2.63 -19.57 -21.80
C MET A 574 -2.86 -18.59 -20.65
N ALA A 575 -4.03 -18.61 -20.01
CA ALA A 575 -4.40 -17.71 -18.92
C ALA A 575 -3.47 -17.88 -17.70
N ILE A 576 -3.12 -19.13 -17.35
CA ILE A 576 -2.16 -19.40 -16.28
C ILE A 576 -0.78 -18.85 -16.61
N HIS A 577 -0.31 -19.08 -17.84
CA HIS A 577 0.95 -18.51 -18.31
C HIS A 577 0.89 -16.98 -18.21
N MET A 578 -0.05 -16.33 -18.89
CA MET A 578 -0.22 -14.87 -18.95
C MET A 578 -0.40 -14.18 -17.59
N ALA A 579 -0.88 -14.88 -16.57
CA ALA A 579 -1.08 -14.33 -15.23
C ALA A 579 0.20 -14.16 -14.41
N ASP A 580 1.36 -14.62 -14.90
CA ASP A 580 2.63 -14.59 -14.18
C ASP A 580 3.28 -13.19 -14.11
N GLY A 581 2.61 -12.25 -13.44
CA GLY A 581 3.18 -10.97 -13.05
C GLY A 581 4.20 -11.07 -11.90
N ILE A 582 4.36 -12.25 -11.28
CA ILE A 582 5.33 -12.48 -10.19
C ILE A 582 6.75 -12.40 -10.75
N SER A 583 6.95 -12.92 -11.96
CA SER A 583 8.20 -12.82 -12.72
C SER A 583 8.75 -11.41 -12.74
N VAL A 584 7.95 -10.45 -13.23
CA VAL A 584 8.36 -9.05 -13.40
C VAL A 584 8.87 -8.47 -12.08
N GLY A 585 8.07 -8.59 -11.01
CA GLY A 585 8.46 -8.08 -9.70
C GLY A 585 9.70 -8.76 -9.12
N SER A 586 9.84 -10.08 -9.31
CA SER A 586 10.98 -10.85 -8.80
C SER A 586 12.29 -10.52 -9.52
N ILE A 587 12.26 -10.47 -10.85
CA ILE A 587 13.41 -10.14 -11.71
C ILE A 587 13.81 -8.69 -11.49
N ASN A 588 12.85 -7.75 -11.43
CA ASN A 588 13.13 -6.36 -11.15
C ASN A 588 13.81 -6.15 -9.78
N ASN A 589 13.39 -6.87 -8.73
CA ASN A 589 14.08 -6.81 -7.44
C ASN A 589 15.53 -7.33 -7.53
N SER A 590 15.80 -8.33 -8.38
CA SER A 590 17.16 -8.80 -8.65
C SER A 590 17.98 -7.77 -9.42
N VAL A 591 17.42 -7.14 -10.46
CA VAL A 591 18.07 -6.03 -11.20
C VAL A 591 18.47 -4.91 -10.25
N THR A 592 17.52 -4.42 -9.45
CA THR A 592 17.79 -3.37 -8.46
C THR A 592 18.81 -3.82 -7.40
N THR A 593 18.86 -5.11 -7.06
CA THR A 593 19.89 -5.67 -6.17
C THR A 593 21.28 -5.58 -6.81
N PHE A 594 21.40 -5.87 -8.10
CA PHE A 594 22.67 -5.78 -8.84
C PHE A 594 23.13 -4.33 -8.92
N GLU A 595 22.24 -3.40 -9.24
CA GLU A 595 22.53 -1.96 -9.25
C GLU A 595 22.96 -1.45 -7.86
N ALA A 596 22.24 -1.84 -6.80
CA ALA A 596 22.57 -1.45 -5.43
C ALA A 596 23.98 -1.88 -5.02
N LEU A 597 24.44 -3.07 -5.44
CA LEU A 597 25.78 -3.56 -5.14
C LEU A 597 26.85 -2.96 -6.05
N LEU A 598 26.50 -2.63 -7.29
CA LEU A 598 27.37 -1.85 -8.19
C LEU A 598 27.63 -0.46 -7.59
N SER A 599 26.59 0.27 -7.20
CA SER A 599 26.75 1.58 -6.58
C SER A 599 27.40 1.52 -5.20
N GLU A 600 27.20 0.46 -4.41
CA GLU A 600 27.97 0.23 -3.19
C GLU A 600 29.48 0.10 -3.48
N GLN A 601 29.85 -0.64 -4.53
CA GLN A 601 31.25 -0.74 -4.94
C GLN A 601 31.82 0.63 -5.32
N GLU A 602 31.08 1.44 -6.08
CA GLU A 602 31.48 2.80 -6.45
C GLU A 602 31.71 3.69 -5.23
N ILE A 603 30.83 3.59 -4.22
CA ILE A 603 30.98 4.30 -2.94
C ILE A 603 32.28 3.87 -2.24
N TYR A 604 32.58 2.57 -2.20
CA TYR A 604 33.84 2.08 -1.64
C TYR A 604 35.06 2.57 -2.43
N GLU A 605 34.99 2.60 -3.77
CA GLU A 605 36.05 3.08 -4.64
C GLU A 605 36.32 4.57 -4.45
N GLN A 606 35.28 5.38 -4.33
CA GLN A 606 35.40 6.82 -4.24
C GLN A 606 35.74 7.29 -2.83
N TYR A 607 35.07 6.75 -1.81
CA TYR A 607 35.13 7.25 -0.43
C TYR A 607 35.82 6.31 0.56
N GLY A 608 36.06 5.04 0.18
CA GLY A 608 36.71 4.07 1.06
C GLY A 608 38.17 4.39 1.37
N THR A 609 38.58 4.17 2.61
CA THR A 609 40.00 4.20 2.99
C THR A 609 40.76 3.06 2.29
N PRO A 610 42.11 3.14 2.14
CA PRO A 610 42.89 2.05 1.55
C PRO A 610 42.60 0.68 2.21
N THR A 611 42.41 0.65 3.54
CA THR A 611 42.07 -0.57 4.28
C THR A 611 40.71 -1.13 3.85
N ILE A 612 39.68 -0.29 3.80
CA ILE A 612 38.32 -0.72 3.43
C ILE A 612 38.30 -1.23 1.98
N LYS A 613 39.02 -0.56 1.08
CA LYS A 613 39.15 -1.02 -0.32
C LYS A 613 39.77 -2.40 -0.42
N GLN A 614 40.81 -2.67 0.38
CA GLN A 614 41.45 -4.00 0.44
C GLN A 614 40.50 -5.04 1.03
N GLU A 615 39.73 -4.70 2.06
CA GLU A 615 38.74 -5.60 2.65
C GLU A 615 37.66 -6.00 1.65
N LEU A 616 37.11 -5.03 0.90
CA LEU A 616 36.15 -5.32 -0.17
C LEU A 616 36.79 -6.21 -1.25
N ALA A 617 37.96 -5.84 -1.77
CA ALA A 617 38.64 -6.64 -2.79
C ALA A 617 38.86 -8.09 -2.31
N ASN A 618 39.27 -8.29 -1.06
CA ASN A 618 39.42 -9.61 -0.46
C ASN A 618 38.11 -10.38 -0.35
N GLN A 619 36.99 -9.70 -0.06
CA GLN A 619 35.66 -10.33 -0.06
C GLN A 619 35.23 -10.75 -1.46
N LEU A 620 35.47 -9.92 -2.48
CA LEU A 620 35.18 -10.23 -3.88
C LEU A 620 36.00 -11.44 -4.35
N ILE A 621 37.31 -11.45 -4.07
CA ILE A 621 38.20 -12.59 -4.37
C ILE A 621 37.72 -13.88 -3.70
N LYS A 622 37.39 -13.83 -2.41
CA LYS A 622 36.86 -15.00 -1.67
C LYS A 622 35.53 -15.48 -2.25
N THR A 623 34.68 -14.56 -2.72
CA THR A 623 33.41 -14.89 -3.34
C THR A 623 33.63 -15.60 -4.67
N ALA A 624 34.54 -15.07 -5.51
CA ALA A 624 34.91 -15.68 -6.77
C ALA A 624 35.46 -17.11 -6.61
N GLN A 625 36.41 -17.28 -5.68
CA GLN A 625 36.98 -18.59 -5.33
C GLN A 625 35.92 -19.56 -4.79
N ARG A 626 34.99 -19.07 -3.96
CA ARG A 626 33.91 -19.89 -3.40
C ARG A 626 32.94 -20.35 -4.49
N GLY A 627 32.55 -19.45 -5.40
CA GLY A 627 31.65 -19.80 -6.51
C GLY A 627 32.25 -20.89 -7.40
N LEU A 628 33.51 -20.75 -7.82
CA LEU A 628 34.20 -21.76 -8.65
C LEU A 628 34.32 -23.12 -7.93
N LYS A 629 34.49 -23.10 -6.61
CA LYS A 629 34.48 -24.32 -5.80
C LYS A 629 33.08 -24.93 -5.69
N GLN A 630 32.05 -24.10 -5.51
CA GLN A 630 30.67 -24.53 -5.35
C GLN A 630 30.09 -25.11 -6.63
N GLU A 631 30.47 -24.60 -7.80
CA GLU A 631 30.11 -25.16 -9.10
C GLU A 631 30.53 -26.64 -9.24
N LYS A 632 31.68 -27.01 -8.66
CA LYS A 632 32.20 -28.39 -8.67
C LYS A 632 31.62 -29.29 -7.57
N ASN A 633 30.65 -28.81 -6.78
CA ASN A 633 30.04 -29.56 -5.69
C ASN A 633 28.99 -30.57 -6.22
N SER A 634 29.11 -31.84 -5.82
CA SER A 634 28.22 -32.91 -6.30
C SER A 634 26.80 -32.90 -5.70
N LYS A 635 26.56 -32.19 -4.59
CA LYS A 635 25.24 -32.16 -3.93
C LYS A 635 24.37 -31.00 -4.41
N ASN A 636 24.93 -29.79 -4.43
CA ASN A 636 24.22 -28.55 -4.75
C ASN A 636 25.13 -27.64 -5.60
N PRO A 637 25.38 -27.97 -6.88
CA PRO A 637 26.19 -27.11 -7.75
C PRO A 637 25.48 -25.77 -7.97
N ILE A 638 26.27 -24.69 -8.02
CA ILE A 638 25.80 -23.37 -8.48
C ILE A 638 26.55 -23.09 -9.77
N ALA A 639 25.83 -23.10 -10.89
CA ALA A 639 26.41 -22.81 -12.18
C ALA A 639 26.84 -21.33 -12.25
N ILE A 640 28.05 -21.09 -12.76
CA ILE A 640 28.52 -19.76 -13.10
C ILE A 640 28.22 -19.54 -14.59
N PRO A 641 27.37 -18.57 -14.95
CA PRO A 641 27.07 -18.29 -16.35
C PRO A 641 28.30 -17.95 -17.18
N GLU A 642 28.29 -18.37 -18.45
CA GLU A 642 29.41 -18.16 -19.37
C GLU A 642 29.73 -16.67 -19.58
N SER A 643 28.71 -15.81 -19.55
CA SER A 643 28.85 -14.36 -19.72
C SER A 643 29.72 -13.68 -18.66
N VAL A 644 29.72 -14.19 -17.41
CA VAL A 644 30.48 -13.60 -16.29
C VAL A 644 31.70 -14.43 -15.87
N ARG A 645 31.82 -15.67 -16.38
CA ARG A 645 32.87 -16.62 -16.01
C ARG A 645 34.29 -16.07 -16.19
N PRO A 646 34.68 -15.45 -17.32
CA PRO A 646 36.05 -15.00 -17.52
C PRO A 646 36.52 -14.01 -16.46
N GLN A 647 35.67 -13.08 -16.06
CA GLN A 647 35.94 -12.10 -15.02
C GLN A 647 36.04 -12.78 -13.65
N PHE A 648 35.13 -13.73 -13.37
CA PHE A 648 35.12 -14.49 -12.13
C PHE A 648 36.41 -15.31 -11.92
N GLU A 649 36.89 -15.97 -12.97
CA GLU A 649 38.15 -16.73 -12.97
C GLU A 649 39.35 -15.81 -12.76
N LYS A 650 39.38 -14.64 -13.41
CA LYS A 650 40.44 -13.65 -13.21
C LYS A 650 40.48 -13.13 -11.78
N ILE A 651 39.34 -12.76 -11.20
CA ILE A 651 39.26 -12.31 -9.79
C ILE A 651 39.72 -13.42 -8.84
N ALA A 652 39.35 -14.69 -9.11
CA ALA A 652 39.71 -15.81 -8.24
C ALA A 652 41.22 -16.11 -8.19
N ASN A 653 42.00 -15.66 -9.19
CA ASN A 653 43.45 -15.88 -9.26
C ASN A 653 44.26 -15.01 -8.29
N TYR A 654 43.67 -13.95 -7.73
CA TYR A 654 44.34 -13.14 -6.71
C TYR A 654 44.34 -13.84 -5.35
N ASN A 655 45.35 -13.55 -4.52
CA ASN A 655 45.46 -14.09 -3.18
C ASN A 655 44.77 -13.15 -2.16
N PRO A 656 43.66 -13.56 -1.52
CA PRO A 656 42.90 -12.69 -0.60
C PRO A 656 43.59 -12.46 0.75
N ASN A 657 44.77 -13.05 0.97
CA ASN A 657 45.59 -12.87 2.17
C ASN A 657 46.83 -12.00 1.92
N GLN A 658 47.01 -11.48 0.70
CA GLN A 658 48.09 -10.56 0.35
C GLN A 658 47.51 -9.20 -0.04
N PRO A 659 48.05 -8.08 0.48
CA PRO A 659 47.61 -6.76 0.05
C PRO A 659 47.84 -6.56 -1.44
N LEU A 660 46.82 -6.08 -2.16
CA LEU A 660 46.92 -5.78 -3.58
C LEU A 660 47.60 -4.42 -3.82
N GLY A 661 48.40 -4.32 -4.87
CA GLY A 661 48.85 -3.02 -5.37
C GLY A 661 47.69 -2.17 -5.91
N LYS A 662 47.91 -0.87 -6.14
CA LYS A 662 46.87 0.06 -6.63
C LYS A 662 46.25 -0.39 -7.96
N GLU A 663 47.08 -0.83 -8.90
CA GLU A 663 46.63 -1.30 -10.22
C GLU A 663 45.83 -2.60 -10.11
N GLN A 664 46.31 -3.57 -9.32
CA GLN A 664 45.61 -4.84 -9.09
C GLN A 664 44.25 -4.63 -8.40
N LEU A 665 44.18 -3.70 -7.46
CA LEU A 665 42.95 -3.33 -6.78
C LEU A 665 41.94 -2.72 -7.76
N GLN A 666 42.40 -1.81 -8.64
CA GLN A 666 41.55 -1.23 -9.69
C GLN A 666 41.08 -2.28 -10.70
N GLU A 667 41.95 -3.24 -11.04
CA GLU A 667 41.61 -4.35 -11.93
C GLU A 667 40.53 -5.24 -11.33
N VAL A 668 40.64 -5.64 -10.06
CA VAL A 668 39.60 -6.42 -9.36
C VAL A 668 38.25 -5.69 -9.36
N PHE A 669 38.24 -4.39 -9.07
CA PHE A 669 37.01 -3.59 -9.10
C PHE A 669 36.44 -3.44 -10.50
N THR A 670 37.29 -3.30 -11.52
CA THR A 670 36.84 -3.23 -12.92
C THR A 670 36.20 -4.54 -13.36
N LEU A 671 36.84 -5.68 -13.07
CA LEU A 671 36.27 -7.00 -13.37
C LEU A 671 34.95 -7.23 -12.63
N GLN A 672 34.83 -6.79 -11.38
CA GLN A 672 33.59 -6.93 -10.62
C GLN A 672 32.48 -6.01 -11.14
N ARG A 673 32.81 -4.80 -11.58
CA ARG A 673 31.88 -3.88 -12.25
C ARG A 673 31.32 -4.51 -13.51
N ASP A 674 32.17 -5.10 -14.35
CA ASP A 674 31.74 -5.79 -15.58
C ASP A 674 30.78 -6.95 -15.30
N ILE A 675 31.01 -7.69 -14.20
CA ILE A 675 30.10 -8.75 -13.75
C ILE A 675 28.73 -8.15 -13.40
N TYR A 676 28.67 -7.10 -12.57
CA TYR A 676 27.37 -6.51 -12.20
C TYR A 676 26.66 -5.89 -13.39
N ARG A 677 27.39 -5.22 -14.29
CA ARG A 677 26.79 -4.66 -15.51
C ARG A 677 26.18 -5.75 -16.39
N SER A 678 26.88 -6.88 -16.57
CA SER A 678 26.36 -8.04 -17.30
C SER A 678 25.11 -8.64 -16.62
N MET A 679 25.08 -8.67 -15.28
CA MET A 679 23.91 -9.12 -14.53
C MET A 679 22.70 -8.19 -14.69
N VAL A 680 22.92 -6.87 -14.72
CA VAL A 680 21.87 -5.87 -14.96
C VAL A 680 21.31 -6.02 -16.37
N GLU A 681 22.16 -6.05 -17.40
CA GLU A 681 21.73 -6.20 -18.80
C GLU A 681 20.87 -7.45 -19.02
N GLU A 682 21.33 -8.60 -18.49
CA GLU A 682 20.58 -9.85 -18.59
C GLU A 682 19.30 -9.83 -17.76
N GLY A 683 19.33 -9.21 -16.58
CA GLY A 683 18.14 -8.99 -15.77
C GLY A 683 17.09 -8.12 -16.47
N CYS A 684 17.50 -7.03 -17.14
CA CYS A 684 16.62 -6.18 -17.94
C CYS A 684 16.02 -6.95 -19.14
N TYR A 685 16.82 -7.76 -19.83
CA TYR A 685 16.36 -8.62 -20.93
C TYR A 685 15.31 -9.63 -20.46
N GLN A 686 15.56 -10.37 -19.37
CA GLN A 686 14.59 -11.32 -18.83
C GLN A 686 13.35 -10.62 -18.27
N ASN A 687 13.49 -9.41 -17.71
CA ASN A 687 12.36 -8.61 -17.26
C ASN A 687 11.49 -8.16 -18.45
N GLN A 688 12.10 -7.79 -19.58
CA GLN A 688 11.36 -7.45 -20.80
C GLN A 688 10.56 -8.66 -21.33
N ILE A 689 11.14 -9.87 -21.31
CA ILE A 689 10.39 -11.10 -21.62
C ILE A 689 9.22 -11.30 -20.65
N ALA A 690 9.45 -11.11 -19.35
CA ALA A 690 8.41 -11.23 -18.34
C ALA A 690 7.27 -10.21 -18.52
N VAL A 691 7.60 -8.97 -18.89
CA VAL A 691 6.61 -7.94 -19.23
C VAL A 691 5.80 -8.36 -20.44
N ASP A 692 6.41 -9.00 -21.43
CA ASP A 692 5.75 -9.40 -22.68
C ASP A 692 4.94 -10.70 -22.61
N LEU A 693 4.98 -11.38 -21.47
CA LEU A 693 4.44 -12.72 -21.27
C LEU A 693 2.91 -12.80 -21.48
N PHE A 694 2.19 -11.69 -21.25
CA PHE A 694 0.75 -11.63 -21.53
C PHE A 694 0.39 -11.62 -23.04
N LYS A 695 1.39 -11.46 -23.92
CA LYS A 695 1.26 -11.37 -25.39
C LYS A 695 2.21 -12.32 -26.14
N SER A 696 2.86 -13.24 -25.43
CA SER A 696 3.93 -14.08 -25.98
C SER A 696 4.02 -15.38 -25.20
N ALA A 697 4.20 -16.51 -25.87
CA ALA A 697 4.43 -17.81 -25.25
C ALA A 697 5.86 -17.99 -24.70
N ARG A 698 6.70 -16.94 -24.77
CA ARG A 698 8.10 -16.98 -24.33
C ARG A 698 8.18 -16.71 -22.83
N GLU A 699 8.82 -17.61 -22.09
CA GLU A 699 9.04 -17.47 -20.65
C GLU A 699 10.41 -16.86 -20.32
N PRO A 700 10.50 -16.05 -19.25
CA PRO A 700 11.77 -15.58 -18.74
C PRO A 700 12.52 -16.71 -18.02
N ASP A 701 13.85 -16.73 -18.14
CA ASP A 701 14.73 -17.68 -17.46
C ASP A 701 14.97 -17.25 -15.99
N LYS A 702 14.02 -17.58 -15.12
CA LYS A 702 14.10 -17.29 -13.69
C LYS A 702 15.25 -18.01 -13.00
N ASP A 703 15.56 -19.24 -13.42
CA ASP A 703 16.60 -20.04 -12.79
C ASP A 703 17.97 -19.43 -13.05
N TYR A 704 18.19 -18.91 -14.24
CA TYR A 704 19.37 -18.14 -14.58
C TYR A 704 19.52 -16.90 -13.69
N ILE A 705 18.48 -16.06 -13.56
CA ILE A 705 18.51 -14.87 -12.68
C ILE A 705 18.73 -15.28 -11.21
N ASN A 706 18.04 -16.32 -10.74
CA ASN A 706 18.22 -16.86 -9.39
C ASN A 706 19.66 -17.35 -9.18
N ASN A 707 20.29 -17.96 -10.17
CA ASN A 707 21.69 -18.39 -10.08
C ASN A 707 22.64 -17.18 -10.01
N LEU A 708 22.40 -16.10 -10.76
CA LEU A 708 23.16 -14.86 -10.62
C LEU A 708 23.10 -14.28 -9.20
N THR A 709 21.91 -14.26 -8.57
CA THR A 709 21.78 -13.75 -7.19
C THR A 709 22.60 -14.55 -6.16
N LYS A 710 22.89 -15.83 -6.43
CA LYS A 710 23.71 -16.68 -5.56
C LYS A 710 25.21 -16.39 -5.70
N LEU A 711 25.63 -15.66 -6.73
CA LEU A 711 27.03 -15.28 -6.98
C LEU A 711 27.42 -13.95 -6.31
N LEU A 712 26.46 -13.22 -5.75
CA LEU A 712 26.70 -11.96 -5.04
C LEU A 712 27.55 -12.19 -3.79
N TYR A 713 28.46 -11.27 -3.48
CA TYR A 713 29.32 -11.38 -2.28
C TYR A 713 28.54 -11.27 -0.98
N ARG A 714 27.38 -10.61 -1.01
CA ARG A 714 26.43 -10.50 0.10
C ARG A 714 24.99 -10.39 -0.40
N PRO A 715 23.99 -10.78 0.42
CA PRO A 715 22.58 -10.52 0.12
C PRO A 715 22.20 -9.05 0.37
N VAL A 716 21.14 -8.60 -0.32
CA VAL A 716 20.47 -7.32 -0.11
C VAL A 716 19.04 -7.58 0.37
N ASP A 717 18.82 -7.52 1.69
CA ASP A 717 17.61 -8.05 2.33
C ASP A 717 16.47 -7.03 2.52
N TYR A 718 16.74 -5.72 2.33
CA TYR A 718 15.75 -4.68 2.63
C TYR A 718 14.49 -4.77 1.75
N PHE A 719 14.54 -5.39 0.58
CA PHE A 719 13.37 -5.64 -0.27
C PHE A 719 12.33 -6.58 0.37
N LYS A 720 12.81 -7.54 1.16
CA LYS A 720 11.96 -8.46 1.93
C LYS A 720 11.49 -7.79 3.22
N GLN A 721 12.41 -7.14 3.94
CA GLN A 721 12.12 -6.50 5.22
C GLN A 721 11.16 -5.32 5.09
N LYS A 722 11.20 -4.52 4.01
CA LYS A 722 10.24 -3.42 3.80
C LYS A 722 8.78 -3.88 3.69
N LYS A 723 8.54 -5.17 3.45
CA LYS A 723 7.20 -5.80 3.41
C LYS A 723 6.85 -6.49 4.74
N ASP A 724 7.77 -6.59 5.69
CA ASP A 724 7.55 -7.19 7.00
C ASP A 724 6.67 -6.27 7.86
N TYR A 725 5.70 -6.88 8.55
CA TYR A 725 4.77 -6.20 9.44
C TYR A 725 5.45 -5.52 10.63
N ASN A 726 6.62 -6.02 11.07
CA ASN A 726 7.31 -5.51 12.25
C ASN A 726 8.29 -4.36 11.97
N THR A 727 8.64 -4.11 10.70
CA THR A 727 9.59 -3.04 10.33
C THR A 727 9.03 -1.65 10.64
N TYR A 728 9.83 -0.88 11.39
CA TYR A 728 9.49 0.39 12.04
C TYR A 728 8.28 0.33 12.98
N ARG A 729 7.92 -0.86 13.45
CA ARG A 729 6.95 -1.06 14.55
C ARG A 729 7.66 -1.52 15.81
N ASN A 730 8.38 -2.62 15.69
CA ASN A 730 9.20 -3.20 16.75
C ASN A 730 10.65 -3.44 16.32
N ASP A 731 10.88 -3.54 15.01
CA ASP A 731 12.18 -3.81 14.40
C ASP A 731 12.60 -2.65 13.48
N ILE A 732 13.89 -2.55 13.19
CA ILE A 732 14.46 -1.61 12.20
C ILE A 732 14.58 -2.26 10.82
N LEU A 733 14.79 -1.46 9.78
CA LEU A 733 15.25 -1.97 8.48
C LEU A 733 16.74 -2.30 8.62
N GLU A 734 17.14 -3.56 8.55
CA GLU A 734 18.52 -3.97 8.78
C GLU A 734 19.45 -3.46 7.67
N THR A 735 20.56 -2.82 8.04
CA THR A 735 21.56 -2.30 7.12
C THR A 735 22.88 -3.04 7.32
N LYS A 736 23.32 -3.80 6.30
CA LYS A 736 24.53 -4.66 6.36
C LYS A 736 25.67 -4.12 5.49
N GLY A 737 25.37 -3.18 4.60
CA GLY A 737 26.33 -2.50 3.72
C GLY A 737 26.08 -0.99 3.60
N PHE A 738 26.54 -0.43 2.49
CA PHE A 738 26.51 0.99 2.16
C PHE A 738 25.82 1.27 0.81
N SER A 739 24.97 0.37 0.33
CA SER A 739 24.12 0.68 -0.83
C SER A 739 23.32 1.95 -0.56
N PRO A 740 22.97 2.75 -1.58
CA PRO A 740 22.30 4.03 -1.36
C PRO A 740 21.06 3.97 -0.47
N THR A 741 20.23 2.93 -0.62
CA THR A 741 19.07 2.69 0.25
C THR A 741 19.44 2.30 1.69
N GLU A 742 20.52 1.55 1.91
CA GLU A 742 20.98 1.23 3.27
C GLU A 742 21.55 2.47 3.97
N LEU A 743 22.14 3.41 3.23
CA LEU A 743 22.60 4.69 3.79
C LEU A 743 21.44 5.56 4.28
N THR A 744 20.37 5.70 3.48
CA THR A 744 19.15 6.40 3.90
C THR A 744 18.49 5.70 5.09
N ALA A 745 18.35 4.37 5.02
CA ALA A 745 17.78 3.58 6.13
C ALA A 745 18.60 3.66 7.42
N SER A 746 19.93 3.71 7.33
CA SER A 746 20.80 3.84 8.50
C SER A 746 20.58 5.15 9.24
N LEU A 747 20.33 6.27 8.52
CA LEU A 747 19.96 7.54 9.13
C LEU A 747 18.62 7.45 9.85
N VAL A 748 17.60 6.87 9.19
CA VAL A 748 16.27 6.69 9.78
C VAL A 748 16.30 5.77 11.01
N ASN A 749 17.11 4.71 10.98
CA ASN A 749 17.23 3.75 12.08
C ASN A 749 17.79 4.37 13.36
N VAL A 750 18.58 5.43 13.25
CA VAL A 750 19.08 6.18 14.41
C VAL A 750 17.91 6.89 15.11
N GLU A 751 17.06 7.56 14.34
CA GLU A 751 15.92 8.34 14.87
C GLU A 751 14.76 7.47 15.40
N PHE A 752 14.46 6.33 14.75
CA PHE A 752 13.32 5.49 15.11
C PHE A 752 13.38 4.94 16.55
N LYS A 753 14.58 4.67 17.09
CA LYS A 753 14.75 3.97 18.37
C LYS A 753 14.33 4.78 19.60
N GLU A 754 13.95 6.05 19.44
CA GLU A 754 13.81 6.98 20.56
C GLU A 754 12.36 7.48 20.82
N ASN A 755 11.37 7.15 19.98
CA ASN A 755 10.07 7.85 20.01
C ASN A 755 8.83 6.93 19.88
N GLN A 756 8.39 6.29 20.98
CA GLN A 756 7.12 5.54 21.02
C GLN A 756 6.00 6.36 21.68
N LEU A 757 4.83 6.45 21.03
CA LEU A 757 3.66 7.12 21.62
C LEU A 757 3.12 6.32 22.82
N THR A 758 2.90 7.01 23.94
CA THR A 758 2.28 6.44 25.12
C THR A 758 0.77 6.30 24.93
N THR A 759 0.17 5.25 25.51
CA THR A 759 -1.28 4.99 25.45
C THR A 759 -1.84 4.92 26.86
N GLN A 760 -3.01 5.55 27.07
CA GLN A 760 -3.69 5.52 28.36
C GLN A 760 -4.75 4.42 28.46
N PRO A 761 -4.96 3.85 29.66
CA PRO A 761 -6.07 2.93 29.93
C PRO A 761 -7.44 3.54 29.60
N PRO A 762 -8.39 2.76 29.06
CA PRO A 762 -9.72 3.25 28.70
C PRO A 762 -10.48 3.92 29.85
N GLU A 763 -10.29 3.48 31.10
CA GLU A 763 -11.00 4.02 32.26
C GLU A 763 -10.82 5.53 32.49
N GLN A 764 -9.72 6.11 32.02
CA GLN A 764 -9.46 7.54 32.15
C GLN A 764 -10.41 8.39 31.31
N PHE A 765 -10.96 7.82 30.24
CA PHE A 765 -11.89 8.51 29.35
C PHE A 765 -13.35 8.30 29.76
N LYS A 766 -13.63 7.50 30.80
CA LYS A 766 -14.99 7.16 31.22
C LYS A 766 -15.85 8.41 31.50
N ASN A 767 -15.28 9.39 32.20
CA ASN A 767 -15.98 10.61 32.60
C ASN A 767 -16.20 11.61 31.46
N LEU A 768 -15.80 11.28 30.21
CA LEU A 768 -16.13 12.07 29.04
C LEU A 768 -17.66 12.17 28.84
N PHE A 769 -18.40 11.16 29.28
CA PHE A 769 -19.86 11.12 29.21
C PHE A 769 -20.49 11.03 30.61
N PRO A 770 -21.71 11.58 30.81
CA PRO A 770 -22.38 11.53 32.09
C PRO A 770 -22.98 10.15 32.40
N ASN A 771 -23.12 9.83 33.69
CA ASN A 771 -23.71 8.56 34.16
C ASN A 771 -25.23 8.66 34.37
N ASN A 772 -25.97 9.04 33.34
CA ASN A 772 -27.42 9.34 33.40
C ASN A 772 -28.27 8.37 32.55
N TYR A 773 -27.97 7.07 32.57
CA TYR A 773 -28.72 6.02 31.87
C TYR A 773 -29.26 4.96 32.82
N THR A 774 -30.22 4.18 32.34
CA THR A 774 -30.85 3.08 33.07
C THR A 774 -30.07 1.77 32.97
N SER A 775 -30.30 0.84 33.90
CA SER A 775 -29.72 -0.51 33.82
C SER A 775 -30.20 -1.30 32.60
N GLN A 776 -31.39 -1.00 32.08
CA GLN A 776 -31.95 -1.62 30.89
C GLN A 776 -31.19 -1.21 29.63
N GLN A 777 -30.96 0.09 29.44
CA GLN A 777 -30.15 0.63 28.32
C GLN A 777 -28.74 0.03 28.31
N MET A 778 -28.10 -0.10 29.48
CA MET A 778 -26.80 -0.75 29.64
C MET A 778 -26.84 -2.24 29.25
N LEU A 779 -27.91 -2.97 29.61
CA LEU A 779 -28.06 -4.38 29.27
C LEU A 779 -28.23 -4.58 27.76
N GLU A 780 -29.03 -3.73 27.11
CA GLU A 780 -29.24 -3.75 25.66
C GLU A 780 -27.95 -3.43 24.90
N ALA A 781 -27.26 -2.35 25.26
CA ALA A 781 -25.95 -2.01 24.69
C ALA A 781 -24.94 -3.16 24.83
N LYS A 782 -24.94 -3.86 25.98
CA LYS A 782 -24.09 -5.02 26.21
C LYS A 782 -24.42 -6.19 25.29
N GLN A 783 -25.69 -6.43 25.00
CA GLN A 783 -26.11 -7.51 24.10
C GLN A 783 -25.70 -7.23 22.65
N ILE A 784 -25.90 -6.00 22.17
CA ILE A 784 -25.50 -5.61 20.80
C ILE A 784 -23.97 -5.60 20.67
N LYS A 785 -23.25 -5.05 21.66
CA LYS A 785 -21.78 -5.09 21.68
C LYS A 785 -21.25 -6.51 21.58
N ALA A 786 -21.86 -7.49 22.25
CA ALA A 786 -21.43 -8.88 22.16
C ALA A 786 -21.57 -9.45 20.73
N ASN A 787 -22.61 -9.06 19.99
CA ASN A 787 -22.78 -9.44 18.58
C ASN A 787 -21.72 -8.77 17.70
N TYR A 788 -21.53 -7.47 17.87
CA TYR A 788 -20.51 -6.69 17.19
C TYR A 788 -19.11 -7.27 17.43
N ASP A 789 -18.71 -7.48 18.69
CA ASP A 789 -17.41 -8.00 19.06
C ASP A 789 -17.18 -9.39 18.45
N THR A 790 -18.22 -10.23 18.37
CA THR A 790 -18.11 -11.55 17.73
C THR A 790 -17.75 -11.41 16.25
N ALA A 791 -18.46 -10.55 15.51
CA ALA A 791 -18.19 -10.32 14.08
C ALA A 791 -16.83 -9.62 13.86
N TYR A 792 -16.53 -8.58 14.65
CA TYR A 792 -15.29 -7.81 14.56
C TYR A 792 -14.05 -8.66 14.91
N ASN A 793 -14.14 -9.52 15.93
CA ASN A 793 -13.06 -10.42 16.29
C ASN A 793 -12.83 -11.49 15.23
N LEU A 794 -13.88 -11.97 14.56
CA LEU A 794 -13.76 -12.87 13.41
C LEU A 794 -13.02 -12.17 12.26
N ALA A 795 -13.43 -10.96 11.88
CA ALA A 795 -12.75 -10.16 10.86
C ALA A 795 -11.28 -9.89 11.23
N SER A 796 -11.02 -9.54 12.49
CA SER A 796 -9.67 -9.31 13.03
C SER A 796 -8.80 -10.57 13.01
N ALA A 797 -9.39 -11.74 13.27
CA ALA A 797 -8.70 -13.01 13.18
C ALA A 797 -8.28 -13.33 11.74
N TYR A 798 -9.17 -13.10 10.76
CA TYR A 798 -8.84 -13.25 9.34
C TYR A 798 -7.79 -12.24 8.84
N ASN A 799 -7.88 -10.97 9.27
CA ASN A 799 -6.86 -9.95 8.98
C ASN A 799 -5.49 -10.34 9.56
N ARG A 800 -5.46 -10.90 10.78
CA ARG A 800 -4.23 -11.43 11.36
C ARG A 800 -3.72 -12.65 10.60
N LYS A 801 -4.61 -13.55 10.19
CA LYS A 801 -4.29 -14.71 9.35
C LYS A 801 -3.59 -14.27 8.06
N GLN A 802 -4.11 -13.27 7.35
CA GLN A 802 -3.46 -12.72 6.14
C GLN A 802 -2.04 -12.18 6.36
N LYS A 803 -1.72 -11.72 7.57
CA LYS A 803 -0.39 -11.21 7.93
C LYS A 803 0.61 -12.33 8.31
N LEU A 804 0.12 -13.52 8.66
CA LEU A 804 0.92 -14.59 9.27
C LEU A 804 0.93 -15.91 8.48
N GLU A 805 -0.03 -16.09 7.59
CA GLU A 805 -0.28 -17.31 6.84
C GLU A 805 -0.19 -17.05 5.34
N ASP A 806 0.18 -18.07 4.58
CA ASP A 806 0.12 -18.05 3.12
C ASP A 806 -1.32 -17.82 2.61
N ASP A 807 -1.41 -17.26 1.41
CA ASP A 807 -2.66 -17.04 0.65
C ASP A 807 -3.36 -18.34 0.24
N THR A 808 -2.66 -19.47 0.31
CA THR A 808 -3.20 -20.81 0.04
C THR A 808 -3.15 -21.70 1.28
N HIS A 809 -4.10 -22.64 1.38
CA HIS A 809 -4.13 -23.63 2.45
C HIS A 809 -4.64 -24.98 1.93
N ILE A 810 -4.38 -26.04 2.70
CA ILE A 810 -4.95 -27.37 2.44
C ILE A 810 -6.25 -27.48 3.25
N LYS A 811 -7.37 -27.59 2.55
CA LYS A 811 -8.68 -27.93 3.10
C LYS A 811 -8.72 -29.46 3.30
N VAL A 812 -8.83 -29.88 4.55
CA VAL A 812 -8.91 -31.29 4.95
C VAL A 812 -10.34 -31.59 5.38
N THR A 813 -11.05 -32.41 4.59
CA THR A 813 -12.39 -32.87 4.94
C THR A 813 -12.30 -34.24 5.60
N THR A 814 -12.67 -34.32 6.88
CA THR A 814 -12.73 -35.58 7.63
C THR A 814 -13.97 -36.40 7.24
N GLN A 815 -14.01 -37.69 7.57
CA GLN A 815 -15.21 -38.52 7.43
C GLN A 815 -16.43 -37.97 8.19
N SER A 816 -16.22 -37.20 9.25
CA SER A 816 -17.28 -36.51 10.00
C SER A 816 -17.76 -35.21 9.34
N GLY A 817 -17.23 -34.86 8.16
CA GLY A 817 -17.56 -33.64 7.44
C GLY A 817 -16.91 -32.37 7.98
N LYS A 818 -15.96 -32.47 8.93
CA LYS A 818 -15.24 -31.31 9.44
C LYS A 818 -14.20 -30.84 8.43
N ASN A 819 -14.16 -29.54 8.14
CA ASN A 819 -13.17 -28.92 7.28
C ASN A 819 -12.07 -28.28 8.12
N ILE A 820 -10.95 -28.98 8.28
CA ILE A 820 -9.74 -28.47 8.95
C ILE A 820 -8.89 -27.73 7.92
N GLU A 821 -8.41 -26.53 8.25
CA GLU A 821 -7.49 -25.78 7.38
C GLU A 821 -6.05 -25.96 7.85
N ILE A 822 -5.19 -26.44 6.94
CA ILE A 822 -3.75 -26.59 7.16
C ILE A 822 -3.00 -25.54 6.34
N VAL A 823 -2.27 -24.68 7.03
CA VAL A 823 -1.68 -23.44 6.53
C VAL A 823 -0.17 -23.51 6.58
N ASN A 824 0.52 -22.62 5.85
CA ASN A 824 1.98 -22.59 5.80
C ASN A 824 2.62 -23.94 5.42
N TYR A 825 1.92 -24.75 4.60
CA TYR A 825 2.36 -26.08 4.19
C TYR A 825 3.57 -26.02 3.24
N LYS A 826 3.76 -24.89 2.55
CA LYS A 826 4.93 -24.61 1.67
C LYS A 826 6.28 -24.72 2.37
N LYS A 827 6.30 -24.68 3.71
CA LYS A 827 7.49 -24.93 4.53
C LYS A 827 7.89 -26.42 4.57
N PHE A 828 6.99 -27.31 4.16
CA PHE A 828 7.13 -28.76 4.31
C PHE A 828 6.93 -29.52 2.99
N LEU A 829 6.03 -29.05 2.13
CA LEU A 829 5.61 -29.70 0.89
C LEU A 829 5.45 -28.67 -0.23
N SER A 830 5.69 -29.07 -1.47
CA SER A 830 5.33 -28.29 -2.65
C SER A 830 3.84 -28.43 -2.99
N HIS A 831 3.31 -27.53 -3.83
CA HIS A 831 1.96 -27.64 -4.39
C HIS A 831 1.73 -28.99 -5.09
N ASN A 832 2.73 -29.47 -5.83
CA ASN A 832 2.69 -30.74 -6.53
C ASN A 832 2.62 -31.93 -5.57
N ASP A 833 3.37 -31.91 -4.46
CA ASP A 833 3.29 -32.95 -3.45
C ASP A 833 1.88 -33.02 -2.85
N VAL A 834 1.28 -31.86 -2.55
CA VAL A 834 -0.09 -31.81 -2.02
C VAL A 834 -1.11 -32.33 -3.04
N ARG A 835 -0.97 -31.95 -4.33
CA ARG A 835 -1.84 -32.47 -5.39
C ARG A 835 -1.75 -33.98 -5.52
N GLN A 836 -0.54 -34.56 -5.50
CA GLN A 836 -0.36 -36.01 -5.50
C GLN A 836 -1.01 -36.67 -4.28
N LEU A 837 -0.85 -36.07 -3.10
CA LEU A 837 -1.50 -36.56 -1.88
C LEU A 837 -3.03 -36.46 -1.93
N SER A 838 -3.58 -35.46 -2.64
CA SER A 838 -5.03 -35.26 -2.77
C SER A 838 -5.75 -36.29 -3.65
N GLN A 839 -5.01 -37.10 -4.42
CA GLN A 839 -5.59 -38.12 -5.30
C GLN A 839 -6.19 -39.31 -4.53
N GLN A 840 -5.84 -39.47 -3.25
CA GLN A 840 -6.35 -40.54 -2.40
C GLN A 840 -6.57 -40.05 -0.97
N PRO A 841 -7.47 -40.69 -0.20
CA PRO A 841 -7.68 -40.36 1.20
C PRO A 841 -6.38 -40.55 2.02
N VAL A 842 -6.14 -39.67 3.00
CA VAL A 842 -4.97 -39.76 3.89
C VAL A 842 -5.36 -39.89 5.35
N ASN A 843 -4.53 -40.56 6.14
CA ASN A 843 -4.64 -40.52 7.60
C ASN A 843 -3.92 -39.28 8.13
N LEU A 844 -4.59 -38.52 9.00
CA LEU A 844 -4.13 -37.29 9.61
C LEU A 844 -3.95 -37.47 11.12
N ARG A 845 -2.90 -36.87 11.70
CA ARG A 845 -2.77 -36.67 13.15
C ARG A 845 -2.33 -35.27 13.49
N LEU A 846 -2.76 -34.77 14.65
CA LEU A 846 -2.38 -33.46 15.17
C LEU A 846 -1.37 -33.60 16.31
N ILE A 847 -0.31 -32.79 16.30
CA ILE A 847 0.72 -32.76 17.35
C ILE A 847 0.97 -31.32 17.82
N ASN A 848 1.60 -31.16 18.99
CA ASN A 848 1.99 -29.83 19.48
C ASN A 848 3.08 -29.22 18.58
N ASN A 849 2.94 -27.92 18.28
CA ASN A 849 3.99 -27.14 17.64
C ASN A 849 5.06 -26.74 18.65
N THR A 850 6.28 -27.26 18.48
CA THR A 850 7.41 -26.96 19.37
C THR A 850 8.34 -25.88 18.83
N ASN A 851 8.12 -25.37 17.61
CA ASN A 851 8.98 -24.37 16.99
C ASN A 851 8.85 -23.00 17.69
N PRO A 852 9.91 -22.45 18.30
CA PRO A 852 9.84 -21.17 19.01
C PRO A 852 9.31 -20.00 18.18
N ARG A 853 9.58 -20.01 16.85
CA ARG A 853 9.19 -18.93 15.93
C ARG A 853 7.73 -18.98 15.49
N THR A 854 7.05 -20.13 15.59
CA THR A 854 5.66 -20.24 15.13
C THR A 854 4.69 -20.70 16.22
N LYS A 855 5.17 -21.27 17.33
CA LYS A 855 4.31 -21.78 18.41
C LYS A 855 3.39 -20.75 19.06
N HIS A 856 3.75 -19.47 18.97
CA HIS A 856 2.96 -18.37 19.53
C HIS A 856 1.78 -17.96 18.61
N ASN A 857 1.87 -18.29 17.32
CA ASN A 857 0.83 -18.00 16.33
C ASN A 857 0.07 -19.27 15.87
N HIS A 858 0.66 -20.46 16.05
CA HIS A 858 0.08 -21.74 15.66
C HIS A 858 0.45 -22.80 16.70
N GLN A 859 -0.54 -23.33 17.42
CA GLN A 859 -0.31 -24.27 18.53
C GLN A 859 -0.10 -25.72 18.06
N LEU A 860 -0.62 -26.08 16.89
CA LEU A 860 -0.61 -27.46 16.39
C LEU A 860 0.03 -27.58 15.00
N ILE A 861 0.63 -28.75 14.75
CA ILE A 861 1.10 -29.21 13.44
C ILE A 861 0.24 -30.40 13.02
N ALA A 862 -0.21 -30.41 11.77
CA ALA A 862 -0.83 -31.57 11.15
C ALA A 862 0.22 -32.44 10.47
N GLN A 863 0.13 -33.75 10.66
CA GLN A 863 0.94 -34.75 9.99
C GLN A 863 0.07 -35.73 9.22
N TYR A 864 0.58 -36.23 8.11
CA TYR A 864 -0.05 -37.27 7.31
C TYR A 864 0.79 -38.55 7.31
N GLN A 865 0.15 -39.69 7.06
CA GLN A 865 0.82 -40.98 6.99
C GLN A 865 1.22 -41.32 5.54
N SER A 866 2.50 -41.61 5.30
CA SER A 866 3.06 -42.04 4.01
C SER A 866 4.13 -43.09 4.26
N GLU A 867 4.01 -44.25 3.59
CA GLU A 867 4.96 -45.39 3.71
C GLU A 867 5.20 -45.85 5.16
N GLY A 868 4.13 -45.81 5.99
CA GLY A 868 4.21 -46.19 7.41
C GLY A 868 4.86 -45.12 8.32
N GLN A 869 5.34 -44.00 7.77
CA GLN A 869 5.90 -42.88 8.52
C GLN A 869 4.94 -41.68 8.56
N TRP A 870 5.07 -40.88 9.61
CA TRP A 870 4.32 -39.63 9.76
C TRP A 870 5.17 -38.45 9.31
N LYS A 871 4.72 -37.73 8.29
CA LYS A 871 5.38 -36.56 7.72
C LYS A 871 4.56 -35.30 8.00
N ASN A 872 5.21 -34.15 8.12
CA ASN A 872 4.52 -32.88 8.33
C ASN A 872 3.73 -32.49 7.09
N LEU A 873 2.45 -32.16 7.29
CA LEU A 873 1.58 -31.60 6.25
C LEU A 873 1.61 -30.07 6.31
N GLY A 874 1.56 -29.49 7.51
CA GLY A 874 1.58 -28.04 7.71
C GLY A 874 1.15 -27.64 9.13
N LEU A 875 0.95 -26.33 9.35
CA LEU A 875 0.45 -25.80 10.62
C LEU A 875 -1.09 -25.84 10.62
N VAL A 876 -1.73 -26.05 11.76
CA VAL A 876 -3.21 -25.98 11.84
C VAL A 876 -3.64 -24.52 11.99
N CYS A 877 -4.58 -24.06 11.18
CA CYS A 877 -5.14 -22.71 11.30
C CYS A 877 -5.80 -22.51 12.68
N GLU A 878 -5.44 -21.43 13.38
CA GLU A 878 -5.97 -21.18 14.73
C GLU A 878 -7.47 -20.94 14.75
N ILE A 879 -8.02 -20.27 13.73
CA ILE A 879 -9.47 -20.04 13.60
C ILE A 879 -10.21 -21.38 13.60
N LYS A 880 -9.75 -22.35 12.80
CA LYS A 880 -10.36 -23.68 12.73
C LYS A 880 -10.05 -24.55 13.94
N ARG A 881 -8.86 -24.40 14.55
CA ARG A 881 -8.50 -25.07 15.80
C ARG A 881 -9.48 -24.71 16.90
N GLU A 882 -9.77 -23.42 17.07
CA GLU A 882 -10.72 -22.92 18.07
C GLU A 882 -12.15 -23.32 17.73
N GLN A 883 -12.57 -23.14 16.47
CA GLN A 883 -13.91 -23.50 15.99
C GLN A 883 -14.26 -24.98 16.28
N TYR A 884 -13.33 -25.90 16.05
CA TYR A 884 -13.58 -27.34 16.22
C TYR A 884 -13.00 -27.94 17.51
N GLY A 885 -12.37 -27.13 18.38
CA GLY A 885 -11.73 -27.58 19.61
C GLY A 885 -10.62 -28.61 19.37
N LEU A 886 -9.80 -28.40 18.34
CA LEU A 886 -8.75 -29.34 17.94
C LEU A 886 -7.60 -29.37 18.97
N LYS A 887 -7.07 -30.57 19.25
CA LYS A 887 -6.02 -30.80 20.25
C LYS A 887 -4.98 -31.80 19.74
N ALA A 888 -3.76 -31.70 20.25
CA ALA A 888 -2.72 -32.69 19.97
C ALA A 888 -3.17 -34.10 20.42
N GLY A 889 -2.77 -35.12 19.66
CA GLY A 889 -3.16 -36.51 19.85
C GLY A 889 -4.42 -36.94 19.09
N GLN A 890 -5.18 -35.99 18.53
CA GLN A 890 -6.32 -36.32 17.67
C GLN A 890 -5.84 -36.92 16.34
N THR A 891 -6.55 -37.97 15.89
CA THR A 891 -6.34 -38.64 14.60
C THR A 891 -7.62 -38.65 13.79
N SER A 892 -7.51 -38.67 12.47
CA SER A 892 -8.62 -38.79 11.54
C SER A 892 -8.18 -39.65 10.36
N SER A 893 -8.97 -40.66 10.00
CA SER A 893 -8.69 -41.55 8.88
C SER A 893 -9.47 -41.15 7.64
N GLU A 894 -8.97 -41.54 6.47
CA GLU A 894 -9.65 -41.33 5.18
C GLU A 894 -10.01 -39.85 4.92
N CYS A 895 -9.12 -38.92 5.30
CA CYS A 895 -9.32 -37.51 5.07
C CYS A 895 -9.10 -37.15 3.60
N GLN A 896 -10.01 -36.36 3.03
CA GLN A 896 -9.85 -35.80 1.68
C GLN A 896 -9.10 -34.48 1.77
N LEU A 897 -8.18 -34.25 0.84
CA LEU A 897 -7.40 -33.01 0.75
C LEU A 897 -7.80 -32.23 -0.50
N LYS A 898 -7.91 -30.91 -0.39
CA LYS A 898 -7.94 -29.99 -1.53
C LYS A 898 -7.08 -28.77 -1.22
N ILE A 899 -6.42 -28.20 -2.22
CA ILE A 899 -5.81 -26.87 -2.09
C ILE A 899 -6.92 -25.84 -2.27
N ALA A 900 -6.96 -24.82 -1.41
CA ALA A 900 -7.97 -23.77 -1.43
C ALA A 900 -7.35 -22.39 -1.17
N GLN A 901 -8.02 -21.33 -1.60
CA GLN A 901 -7.66 -19.96 -1.23
C GLN A 901 -8.07 -19.63 0.20
N SER A 902 -7.21 -18.89 0.87
CA SER A 902 -7.60 -18.07 2.02
C SER A 902 -8.41 -16.86 1.54
N LEU A 903 -9.26 -16.30 2.42
CA LEU A 903 -9.97 -15.06 2.13
C LEU A 903 -8.97 -13.94 1.81
N GLY A 904 -9.22 -13.21 0.71
CA GLY A 904 -8.43 -12.07 0.27
C GLY A 904 -8.80 -10.77 1.00
N LYS A 905 -8.12 -9.67 0.66
CA LYS A 905 -8.28 -8.39 1.37
C LYS A 905 -9.72 -7.86 1.28
N LYS A 906 -10.34 -7.94 0.10
CA LYS A 906 -11.73 -7.50 -0.14
C LYS A 906 -12.71 -8.32 0.69
N GLU A 907 -12.55 -9.65 0.75
CA GLU A 907 -13.33 -10.55 1.60
C GLU A 907 -13.24 -10.17 3.08
N VAL A 908 -12.03 -9.94 3.59
CA VAL A 908 -11.81 -9.57 4.99
C VAL A 908 -12.36 -8.19 5.31
N GLN A 909 -12.29 -7.25 4.37
CA GLN A 909 -12.90 -5.93 4.51
C GLN A 909 -14.43 -6.04 4.62
N ILE A 910 -15.06 -6.93 3.85
CA ILE A 910 -16.50 -7.19 3.98
C ILE A 910 -16.85 -7.71 5.36
N LEU A 911 -16.03 -8.58 5.97
CA LEU A 911 -16.25 -9.03 7.34
C LEU A 911 -16.20 -7.87 8.36
N PHE A 912 -15.35 -6.86 8.12
CA PHE A 912 -15.35 -5.64 8.95
C PHE A 912 -16.60 -4.78 8.71
N ASN A 913 -17.01 -4.61 7.45
CA ASN A 913 -18.23 -3.86 7.11
C ASN A 913 -19.47 -4.51 7.74
N GLN A 914 -19.54 -5.83 7.69
CA GLN A 914 -20.53 -6.66 8.37
C GLN A 914 -20.59 -6.44 9.88
N ALA A 915 -19.44 -6.36 10.56
CA ALA A 915 -19.43 -6.02 11.98
C ALA A 915 -19.99 -4.60 12.21
N LYS A 916 -19.67 -3.67 11.32
CA LYS A 916 -20.12 -2.28 11.40
C LYS A 916 -21.62 -2.12 11.13
N GLU A 917 -22.19 -2.88 10.20
CA GLU A 917 -23.63 -2.94 9.95
C GLU A 917 -24.41 -3.28 11.23
N ILE A 918 -23.93 -4.20 12.06
CA ILE A 918 -24.57 -4.51 13.36
C ILE A 918 -24.72 -3.26 14.25
N ALA A 919 -23.69 -2.41 14.28
CA ALA A 919 -23.69 -1.19 15.07
C ALA A 919 -24.61 -0.12 14.45
N LEU A 920 -24.57 0.04 13.13
CA LEU A 920 -25.37 1.00 12.39
C LEU A 920 -26.86 0.65 12.39
N ASP A 921 -27.23 -0.62 12.17
CA ASP A 921 -28.62 -1.10 12.23
C ASP A 921 -29.24 -0.84 13.61
N TRP A 922 -28.48 -1.10 14.68
CA TRP A 922 -28.93 -0.79 16.02
C TRP A 922 -29.08 0.72 16.25
N ARG A 923 -28.11 1.52 15.78
CA ARG A 923 -28.16 2.99 15.86
C ARG A 923 -29.39 3.55 15.14
N SER A 924 -29.68 3.08 13.92
CA SER A 924 -30.86 3.48 13.14
C SER A 924 -32.16 3.05 13.83
N HIS A 925 -32.21 1.83 14.37
CA HIS A 925 -33.36 1.38 15.14
C HIS A 925 -33.63 2.28 16.35
N LEU A 926 -32.59 2.69 17.10
CA LEU A 926 -32.77 3.64 18.20
C LEU A 926 -33.28 5.00 17.69
N GLU A 927 -32.73 5.49 16.59
CA GLU A 927 -33.12 6.76 15.96
C GLU A 927 -34.60 6.82 15.58
N GLU A 928 -35.17 5.69 15.16
CA GLU A 928 -36.58 5.55 14.80
C GLU A 928 -37.51 5.40 16.02
N ASN A 929 -36.99 4.90 17.15
CA ASN A 929 -37.83 4.40 18.26
C ASN A 929 -37.66 5.14 19.59
N VAL A 930 -36.61 5.94 19.77
CA VAL A 930 -36.37 6.70 21.01
C VAL A 930 -36.16 8.18 20.73
N ASN A 931 -36.39 9.03 21.74
CA ASN A 931 -36.15 10.46 21.59
C ASN A 931 -34.65 10.82 21.70
N THR A 932 -34.30 12.08 21.40
CA THR A 932 -32.90 12.55 21.39
C THR A 932 -32.21 12.42 22.76
N GLU A 933 -32.93 12.59 23.87
CA GLU A 933 -32.37 12.44 25.22
C GLU A 933 -32.07 10.97 25.51
N GLU A 934 -33.03 10.08 25.27
CA GLU A 934 -32.85 8.64 25.43
C GLU A 934 -31.72 8.10 24.53
N LEU A 935 -31.62 8.59 23.30
CA LEU A 935 -30.52 8.26 22.39
C LEU A 935 -29.16 8.66 22.97
N SER A 936 -29.09 9.83 23.59
CA SER A 936 -27.88 10.31 24.28
C SER A 936 -27.56 9.43 25.49
N GLN A 937 -28.57 8.96 26.23
CA GLN A 937 -28.38 8.01 27.33
C GLN A 937 -27.85 6.65 26.83
N TYR A 938 -28.28 6.17 25.67
CA TYR A 938 -27.71 4.96 25.04
C TYR A 938 -26.24 5.15 24.64
N ALA A 939 -25.88 6.33 24.11
CA ALA A 939 -24.47 6.67 23.84
C ALA A 939 -23.65 6.65 25.14
N ASN A 940 -24.17 7.25 26.22
CA ASN A 940 -23.52 7.28 27.53
C ASN A 940 -23.34 5.88 28.13
N ALA A 941 -24.38 5.03 28.05
CA ALA A 941 -24.32 3.65 28.49
C ALA A 941 -23.27 2.86 27.72
N THR A 942 -23.22 3.03 26.40
CA THR A 942 -22.27 2.36 25.50
C THR A 942 -20.84 2.82 25.74
N TRP A 943 -20.65 4.13 25.98
CA TRP A 943 -19.35 4.70 26.34
C TRP A 943 -18.83 4.11 27.65
N HIS A 944 -19.64 4.13 28.71
CA HIS A 944 -19.24 3.55 29.99
C HIS A 944 -19.00 2.04 29.90
N LEU A 945 -19.82 1.30 29.14
CA LEU A 945 -19.58 -0.13 28.90
C LEU A 945 -18.20 -0.39 28.30
N CYS A 946 -17.79 0.46 27.35
CA CYS A 946 -16.50 0.38 26.67
C CYS A 946 -15.31 0.87 27.52
N HIS A 947 -15.53 1.75 28.51
CA HIS A 947 -14.47 2.42 29.26
C HIS A 947 -14.47 2.10 30.77
N ASN A 948 -14.98 0.93 31.19
CA ASN A 948 -15.05 0.55 32.61
C ASN A 948 -13.99 -0.50 33.01
N HIS A 949 -12.82 -0.49 32.37
CA HIS A 949 -11.74 -1.43 32.62
C HIS A 949 -10.36 -0.80 32.37
N THR A 950 -9.34 -1.38 33.02
CA THR A 950 -7.94 -0.98 32.93
C THR A 950 -7.19 -1.63 31.77
N LEU A 951 -7.80 -2.65 31.12
CA LEU A 951 -7.18 -3.34 30.00
C LEU A 951 -7.12 -2.44 28.77
N ASP A 952 -5.90 -2.19 28.31
CA ASP A 952 -5.63 -1.42 27.10
C ASP A 952 -6.20 -2.14 25.86
N THR A 953 -7.43 -1.79 25.46
CA THR A 953 -8.19 -2.42 24.37
C THR A 953 -8.90 -1.38 23.52
N THR A 954 -8.99 -1.63 22.20
CA THR A 954 -9.65 -0.71 21.27
C THR A 954 -11.14 -1.02 21.25
N ASN A 955 -11.99 -0.09 21.70
CA ASN A 955 -13.43 -0.29 21.77
C ASN A 955 -14.14 0.24 20.51
N ASN A 956 -13.98 -0.45 19.37
CA ASN A 956 -14.52 0.06 18.09
C ASN A 956 -16.05 0.24 18.08
N PHE A 957 -16.80 -0.58 18.82
CA PHE A 957 -18.26 -0.55 18.85
C PHE A 957 -18.86 0.84 19.12
N VAL A 958 -18.37 1.57 20.14
CA VAL A 958 -18.92 2.88 20.50
C VAL A 958 -18.67 3.92 19.41
N TYR A 959 -17.51 3.85 18.75
CA TYR A 959 -17.18 4.77 17.65
C TYR A 959 -18.02 4.49 16.41
N GLU A 960 -18.35 3.23 16.12
CA GLU A 960 -19.22 2.91 14.97
C GLU A 960 -20.69 3.25 15.24
N ALA A 961 -21.20 2.90 16.43
CA ALA A 961 -22.60 3.13 16.77
C ALA A 961 -22.90 4.61 17.06
N PHE A 962 -22.00 5.29 17.77
CA PHE A 962 -22.23 6.63 18.33
C PHE A 962 -21.06 7.59 18.06
N GLY A 963 -20.36 7.42 16.94
CA GLY A 963 -19.25 8.31 16.58
C GLY A 963 -19.68 9.77 16.52
N ASP A 964 -20.87 10.07 16.00
CA ASP A 964 -21.48 11.41 16.02
C ASP A 964 -21.58 11.98 17.43
N LYS A 965 -22.08 11.19 18.39
CA LYS A 965 -22.18 11.60 19.80
C LYS A 965 -20.82 11.75 20.48
N VAL A 966 -19.83 10.96 20.08
CA VAL A 966 -18.45 11.14 20.54
C VAL A 966 -17.88 12.46 20.02
N LEU A 967 -18.08 12.76 18.74
CA LEU A 967 -17.65 14.04 18.14
C LEU A 967 -18.37 15.23 18.77
N GLU A 968 -19.69 15.15 18.98
CA GLU A 968 -20.47 16.18 19.69
C GLU A 968 -19.87 16.43 21.08
N GLN A 969 -19.62 15.36 21.85
CA GLN A 969 -19.12 15.46 23.21
C GLN A 969 -17.75 16.14 23.26
N ILE A 970 -16.81 15.75 22.39
CA ILE A 970 -15.48 16.39 22.36
C ILE A 970 -15.48 17.77 21.69
N SER A 971 -16.50 18.10 20.89
CA SER A 971 -16.63 19.44 20.31
C SER A 971 -17.14 20.49 21.29
N ASP A 972 -17.69 20.08 22.44
CA ASP A 972 -18.18 21.03 23.44
C ASP A 972 -17.02 21.84 24.05
N PRO A 973 -16.96 23.17 23.81
CA PRO A 973 -15.90 24.01 24.39
C PRO A 973 -15.98 24.08 25.92
N ASN A 974 -17.16 23.82 26.49
CA ASN A 974 -17.40 23.87 27.94
C ASN A 974 -17.06 22.54 28.63
N LEU A 975 -16.78 21.47 27.88
CA LEU A 975 -16.36 20.20 28.44
C LEU A 975 -14.93 20.32 28.98
N GLN A 976 -14.81 20.83 30.20
CA GLN A 976 -13.54 20.99 30.90
C GLN A 976 -13.44 19.97 32.03
N PHE A 977 -12.35 19.19 32.04
CA PHE A 977 -11.96 18.41 33.21
C PHE A 977 -11.46 19.38 34.29
N SER A 978 -12.41 19.97 35.01
CA SER A 978 -12.17 21.08 35.96
C SER A 978 -11.48 20.64 37.24
N ASN A 979 -11.48 19.34 37.55
CA ASN A 979 -10.84 18.77 38.71
C ASN A 979 -9.95 17.62 38.26
N LEU A 980 -8.64 17.76 38.50
CA LEU A 980 -7.65 16.73 38.21
C LEU A 980 -7.00 16.27 39.50
N LEU A 981 -6.95 14.96 39.70
CA LEU A 981 -6.38 14.39 40.92
C LEU A 981 -4.85 14.29 40.82
N VAL A 982 -4.15 14.87 41.81
CA VAL A 982 -2.70 14.78 41.95
C VAL A 982 -2.35 13.76 43.03
N GLY A 983 -1.52 12.79 42.69
CA GLY A 983 -1.01 11.73 43.57
C GLY A 983 0.47 11.88 43.92
N LYS A 984 0.96 10.99 44.79
CA LYS A 984 2.38 10.86 45.20
C LYS A 984 3.09 12.16 45.61
N LEU A 985 2.36 13.13 46.17
CA LEU A 985 2.92 14.44 46.60
C LEU A 985 4.14 14.29 47.52
N ARG A 986 4.18 13.29 48.40
CA ARG A 986 5.33 13.06 49.30
C ARG A 986 6.63 12.71 48.56
N GLN A 987 6.54 12.12 47.37
CA GLN A 987 7.68 11.64 46.60
C GLN A 987 8.19 12.67 45.60
N HIS A 988 7.29 13.51 45.06
CA HIS A 988 7.61 14.41 43.94
C HIS A 988 7.48 15.91 44.27
N ASN A 989 6.96 16.31 45.44
CA ASN A 989 6.74 17.73 45.72
C ASN A 989 8.03 18.45 46.12
N GLU A 990 8.50 19.31 45.21
CA GLU A 990 9.63 20.24 45.34
C GLU A 990 9.15 21.70 45.45
N VAL A 991 7.82 21.92 45.43
CA VAL A 991 7.20 23.25 45.41
C VAL A 991 7.01 23.79 46.83
N PRO A 992 7.42 25.03 47.14
CA PRO A 992 7.19 25.65 48.43
C PRO A 992 5.71 25.68 48.82
N GLU A 993 5.42 25.42 50.09
CA GLU A 993 4.06 25.39 50.65
C GLU A 993 3.29 26.70 50.45
N THR A 994 3.98 27.83 50.50
CA THR A 994 3.41 29.16 50.23
C THR A 994 2.87 29.30 48.80
N LEU A 995 3.48 28.62 47.83
CA LEU A 995 3.12 28.72 46.43
C LEU A 995 1.91 27.82 46.10
N TRP A 996 1.95 26.54 46.46
CA TRP A 996 0.87 25.62 46.12
C TRP A 996 -0.37 25.73 47.01
N LYS A 997 -0.28 26.41 48.17
CA LYS A 997 -1.45 26.83 48.98
C LYS A 997 -1.97 28.23 48.62
N SER A 998 -1.42 28.88 47.59
CA SER A 998 -1.86 30.20 47.18
C SER A 998 -3.32 30.17 46.70
N PRO A 999 -4.15 31.17 47.07
CA PRO A 999 -5.50 31.32 46.54
C PRO A 999 -5.53 31.84 45.09
N GLU A 1000 -4.38 32.29 44.56
CA GLU A 1000 -4.24 32.78 43.20
C GLU A 1000 -4.14 31.64 42.16
N LEU A 1001 -4.34 31.99 40.88
CA LEU A 1001 -4.10 31.05 39.80
C LEU A 1001 -2.60 30.86 39.62
N ILE A 1002 -2.17 29.61 39.56
CA ILE A 1002 -0.77 29.23 39.38
C ILE A 1002 -0.61 28.58 38.00
N ASP A 1003 0.55 28.80 37.37
CA ASP A 1003 0.90 28.14 36.12
C ASP A 1003 1.39 26.71 36.39
N PHE A 1004 0.76 25.75 35.71
CA PHE A 1004 1.11 24.34 35.71
C PHE A 1004 1.60 23.92 34.34
N GLN A 1005 2.54 22.99 34.31
CA GLN A 1005 2.84 22.21 33.11
C GLN A 1005 2.88 20.72 33.43
N LEU A 1006 2.51 19.90 32.45
CA LEU A 1006 2.57 18.45 32.55
C LEU A 1006 3.74 17.91 31.73
N ILE A 1007 4.63 17.16 32.39
CA ILE A 1007 5.78 16.52 31.75
C ILE A 1007 5.80 15.03 32.04
N GLU A 1008 6.58 14.28 31.26
CA GLU A 1008 6.95 12.90 31.60
C GLU A 1008 8.35 12.90 32.24
N LYS A 1009 8.49 12.22 33.37
CA LYS A 1009 9.76 12.06 34.10
C LYS A 1009 9.82 10.64 34.66
N GLU A 1010 10.86 9.88 34.30
CA GLU A 1010 11.07 8.49 34.75
C GLU A 1010 9.87 7.56 34.48
N GLY A 1011 9.15 7.79 33.38
CA GLY A 1011 7.96 7.01 32.99
C GLY A 1011 6.67 7.40 33.75
N GLU A 1012 6.70 8.49 34.52
CA GLU A 1012 5.52 9.02 35.22
C GLU A 1012 5.15 10.41 34.70
N LYS A 1013 3.85 10.69 34.56
CA LYS A 1013 3.34 12.02 34.27
C LYS A 1013 3.36 12.87 35.54
N VAL A 1014 4.16 13.93 35.55
CA VAL A 1014 4.41 14.80 36.69
C VAL A 1014 3.87 16.20 36.42
N TRP A 1015 3.00 16.67 37.31
CA TRP A 1015 2.63 18.07 37.39
C TRP A 1015 3.81 18.88 37.93
N GLN A 1016 4.20 19.91 37.19
CA GLN A 1016 5.13 20.93 37.67
C GLN A 1016 4.42 22.26 37.82
N ILE A 1017 4.85 23.03 38.81
CA ILE A 1017 4.33 24.36 39.13
C ILE A 1017 5.42 25.38 38.82
N PHE A 1018 5.07 26.46 38.12
CA PHE A 1018 6.00 27.57 37.89
C PHE A 1018 6.25 28.33 39.19
N ASN A 1019 7.51 28.39 39.60
CA ASN A 1019 7.93 29.21 40.72
C ASN A 1019 8.45 30.56 40.20
N PRO A 1020 7.73 31.68 40.46
CA PRO A 1020 8.13 33.01 39.98
C PRO A 1020 9.41 33.53 40.65
N GLU A 1021 9.71 33.14 41.90
CA GLU A 1021 10.93 33.58 42.60
C GLU A 1021 12.19 32.96 42.00
N GLY A 1022 12.09 31.71 41.51
CA GLY A 1022 13.19 30.98 40.87
C GLY A 1022 13.18 30.97 39.35
N GLN A 1023 12.18 31.61 38.73
CA GLN A 1023 11.88 31.58 37.28
C GLN A 1023 11.98 30.19 36.64
N LYS A 1024 11.50 29.15 37.32
CA LYS A 1024 11.57 27.77 36.83
C LYS A 1024 10.38 26.94 37.29
N TYR A 1025 10.07 25.89 36.54
CA TYR A 1025 9.11 24.87 36.92
C TYR A 1025 9.73 23.88 37.94
N GLN A 1026 8.95 23.52 38.96
CA GLN A 1026 9.36 22.57 40.01
C GLN A 1026 8.34 21.44 40.11
N SER A 1027 8.80 20.22 40.40
CA SER A 1027 7.93 19.03 40.49
C SER A 1027 6.96 19.15 41.66
N PHE A 1028 5.68 18.80 41.49
CA PHE A 1028 4.67 18.86 42.55
C PHE A 1028 4.11 17.47 42.91
N GLY A 1029 3.65 16.71 41.92
CA GLY A 1029 3.03 15.41 42.13
C GLY A 1029 2.72 14.71 40.81
N VAL A 1030 2.35 13.43 40.86
CA VAL A 1030 2.01 12.68 39.66
C VAL A 1030 0.53 12.79 39.32
N VAL A 1031 0.17 12.63 38.06
CA VAL A 1031 -1.24 12.53 37.67
C VAL A 1031 -1.84 11.22 38.21
N SER A 1032 -3.04 11.29 38.77
CA SER A 1032 -3.79 10.10 39.19
C SER A 1032 -4.21 9.26 37.98
N GLN A 1033 -4.06 7.93 38.07
CA GLN A 1033 -4.60 6.99 37.07
C GLN A 1033 -6.11 6.81 37.16
N LYS A 1034 -6.74 7.30 38.24
CA LYS A 1034 -8.19 7.12 38.51
C LYS A 1034 -9.09 8.16 37.82
N ASP A 1035 -8.51 9.09 37.07
CA ASP A 1035 -9.22 10.17 36.42
C ASP A 1035 -8.59 10.50 35.06
N TYR A 1036 -9.24 11.37 34.29
CA TYR A 1036 -8.74 11.82 33.00
C TYR A 1036 -7.35 12.47 33.13
N GLN A 1037 -6.47 12.17 32.19
CA GLN A 1037 -5.12 12.71 32.13
C GLN A 1037 -4.97 13.58 30.90
N LEU A 1038 -4.45 14.80 31.10
CA LEU A 1038 -4.13 15.68 29.98
C LEU A 1038 -2.90 15.14 29.21
N PRO A 1039 -2.77 15.47 27.91
CA PRO A 1039 -1.58 15.14 27.13
C PRO A 1039 -0.30 15.75 27.72
N ILE A 1040 0.83 15.07 27.55
CA ILE A 1040 2.15 15.62 27.92
C ILE A 1040 2.39 16.93 27.14
N GLY A 1041 3.06 17.90 27.78
CA GLY A 1041 3.28 19.24 27.19
C GLY A 1041 2.11 20.21 27.39
N THR A 1042 1.03 19.79 28.07
CA THR A 1042 -0.08 20.67 28.43
C THR A 1042 0.34 21.71 29.47
N LYS A 1043 -0.03 22.98 29.24
CA LYS A 1043 0.15 24.09 30.16
C LYS A 1043 -1.20 24.67 30.54
N VAL A 1044 -1.46 24.84 31.83
CA VAL A 1044 -2.74 25.34 32.34
C VAL A 1044 -2.55 26.31 33.50
N LYS A 1045 -3.54 27.16 33.73
CA LYS A 1045 -3.65 27.95 34.96
C LYS A 1045 -4.70 27.33 35.86
N GLY A 1046 -4.35 27.08 37.12
CA GLY A 1046 -5.23 26.35 38.04
C GLY A 1046 -5.09 26.77 39.49
N LYS A 1047 -5.96 26.20 40.33
CA LYS A 1047 -5.88 26.28 41.79
C LYS A 1047 -5.77 24.88 42.37
N ILE A 1048 -5.08 24.75 43.49
CA ILE A 1048 -4.99 23.48 44.22
C ILE A 1048 -5.97 23.54 45.38
N TYR A 1049 -6.97 22.66 45.33
CA TYR A 1049 -7.90 22.46 46.43
C TYR A 1049 -7.44 21.27 47.26
N GLY A 1050 -7.01 21.52 48.49
CA GLY A 1050 -6.47 20.51 49.38
C GLY A 1050 -7.52 19.83 50.26
N ASP A 1051 -8.63 19.29 49.71
CA ASP A 1051 -9.69 18.69 50.54
C ASP A 1051 -10.44 17.51 49.87
N LEU A 1052 -9.72 16.42 49.58
CA LEU A 1052 -10.37 15.12 49.39
C LEU A 1052 -9.67 14.08 50.27
N PHE A 1053 -9.96 14.11 51.56
CA PHE A 1053 -9.64 13.01 52.48
C PHE A 1053 -10.38 11.75 52.02
N THR A 1054 -9.77 10.96 51.13
CA THR A 1054 -10.30 9.63 50.77
C THR A 1054 -10.03 8.58 51.84
N THR A 1055 -9.23 8.96 52.84
CA THR A 1055 -8.82 8.14 53.97
C THR A 1055 -8.92 8.90 55.29
N ALA A 1056 -9.44 8.26 56.34
CA ALA A 1056 -9.31 8.72 57.73
C ALA A 1056 -8.33 7.83 58.50
N ARG A 1057 -7.61 8.43 59.45
CA ARG A 1057 -6.79 7.72 60.44
C ARG A 1057 -7.57 7.57 61.73
N LEU A 1058 -7.57 6.36 62.26
CA LEU A 1058 -8.25 6.05 63.51
C LEU A 1058 -7.23 5.77 64.60
N GLU A 1059 -7.27 6.55 65.68
CA GLU A 1059 -6.59 6.20 66.93
C GLU A 1059 -7.52 5.33 67.78
N ILE A 1060 -7.11 4.09 68.06
CA ILE A 1060 -7.89 3.14 68.85
C ILE A 1060 -7.32 3.05 70.26
N ASP A 1061 -8.16 3.30 71.26
CA ASP A 1061 -7.83 3.02 72.67
C ASP A 1061 -8.12 1.54 73.01
N ASN A 1062 -7.34 0.65 72.40
CA ASN A 1062 -7.34 -0.78 72.71
C ASN A 1062 -5.92 -1.17 73.13
N PRO A 1063 -5.72 -1.80 74.31
CA PRO A 1063 -4.38 -2.16 74.80
C PRO A 1063 -3.55 -3.00 73.82
N GLN A 1064 -4.19 -3.77 72.93
CA GLN A 1064 -3.52 -4.64 71.95
C GLN A 1064 -3.20 -3.94 70.62
N LEU A 1065 -3.88 -2.83 70.29
CA LEU A 1065 -3.70 -2.08 69.04
C LEU A 1065 -3.19 -0.65 69.28
N LYS A 1066 -2.75 -0.37 70.50
CA LYS A 1066 -2.27 0.94 70.92
C LYS A 1066 -1.00 1.26 70.13
N ASN A 1067 -1.02 2.37 69.38
CA ASN A 1067 0.02 2.85 68.45
C ASN A 1067 0.03 2.21 67.04
N SER A 1068 -0.97 1.40 66.68
CA SER A 1068 -1.11 0.92 65.30
C SER A 1068 -1.88 1.93 64.43
N GLU A 1069 -1.34 2.29 63.26
CA GLU A 1069 -2.04 3.15 62.30
C GLU A 1069 -3.12 2.35 61.57
N ILE A 1070 -4.39 2.71 61.76
CA ILE A 1070 -5.53 2.08 61.07
C ILE A 1070 -6.08 3.06 60.05
N VAL A 1071 -6.03 2.68 58.78
CA VAL A 1071 -6.46 3.48 57.65
C VAL A 1071 -7.84 3.02 57.18
N ILE A 1072 -8.79 3.95 57.15
CA ILE A 1072 -10.15 3.73 56.63
C ILE A 1072 -10.23 4.35 55.25
N GLY A 1073 -10.33 3.55 54.18
CA GLY A 1073 -10.40 4.02 52.80
C GLY A 1073 -11.83 4.07 52.23
N ASN A 1074 -11.97 4.57 51.01
CA ASN A 1074 -13.23 4.63 50.25
C ASN A 1074 -14.36 5.41 50.96
N MET A 1075 -14.02 6.38 51.81
CA MET A 1075 -15.02 7.14 52.57
C MET A 1075 -16.00 7.91 51.68
N THR A 1076 -15.56 8.32 50.48
CA THR A 1076 -16.36 9.03 49.49
C THR A 1076 -17.51 8.22 48.88
N LYS A 1077 -17.53 6.88 49.07
CA LYS A 1077 -18.58 5.99 48.54
C LYS A 1077 -19.76 5.77 49.49
N TYR A 1078 -19.71 6.34 50.69
CA TYR A 1078 -20.69 6.09 51.75
C TYR A 1078 -21.30 7.39 52.29
N PRO A 1079 -22.48 7.37 52.92
CA PRO A 1079 -23.28 8.57 53.25
C PRO A 1079 -22.64 9.56 54.23
N THR A 1080 -21.44 9.28 54.73
CA THR A 1080 -20.68 10.10 55.71
C THR A 1080 -19.60 10.98 55.07
N VAL A 1081 -19.60 11.16 53.74
CA VAL A 1081 -18.69 12.11 53.07
C VAL A 1081 -18.86 13.51 53.66
N GLY A 1082 -17.75 14.14 54.08
CA GLY A 1082 -17.75 15.49 54.65
C GLY A 1082 -18.06 15.57 56.15
N HIS A 1083 -18.21 14.44 56.85
CA HIS A 1083 -18.38 14.44 58.31
C HIS A 1083 -17.05 14.72 59.02
N GLU A 1084 -16.96 15.84 59.74
CA GLU A 1084 -15.84 16.14 60.62
C GLU A 1084 -16.07 15.53 62.01
N PHE A 1085 -15.25 14.54 62.39
CA PHE A 1085 -15.29 13.95 63.73
C PHE A 1085 -14.59 14.88 64.74
N ARG A 1086 -15.36 15.68 65.48
CA ARG A 1086 -14.85 16.61 66.49
C ARG A 1086 -14.93 16.01 67.90
N ASN A 1087 -13.95 15.19 68.26
CA ASN A 1087 -13.88 14.48 69.56
C ASN A 1087 -15.09 13.56 69.86
N GLU A 1088 -15.72 13.01 68.82
CA GLU A 1088 -16.83 12.07 68.97
C GLU A 1088 -16.34 10.66 69.32
N SER A 1089 -16.97 10.00 70.29
CA SER A 1089 -16.77 8.57 70.57
C SER A 1089 -17.80 7.75 69.77
N ALA A 1090 -17.35 6.74 69.01
CA ALA A 1090 -18.22 5.91 68.17
C ALA A 1090 -17.93 4.42 68.35
N THR A 1091 -18.98 3.59 68.29
CA THR A 1091 -18.82 2.13 68.23
C THR A 1091 -18.54 1.68 66.80
N ILE A 1092 -17.37 1.10 66.59
CA ILE A 1092 -16.98 0.50 65.31
C ILE A 1092 -17.51 -0.92 65.26
N VAL A 1093 -18.32 -1.21 64.23
CA VAL A 1093 -18.77 -2.57 63.93
C VAL A 1093 -18.20 -2.97 62.57
N LEU A 1094 -17.34 -3.98 62.56
CA LEU A 1094 -16.96 -4.67 61.32
C LEU A 1094 -18.14 -5.52 60.86
N SER A 1095 -18.72 -5.17 59.71
CA SER A 1095 -19.73 -6.00 59.03
C SER A 1095 -19.18 -6.48 57.69
N GLN A 1096 -19.57 -7.70 57.27
CA GLN A 1096 -19.33 -8.19 55.91
C GLN A 1096 -20.47 -7.69 55.01
N ASN A 1097 -20.15 -7.20 53.81
CA ASN A 1097 -21.17 -6.99 52.78
C ASN A 1097 -21.57 -8.33 52.14
N ASN A 1098 -22.77 -8.41 51.58
CA ASN A 1098 -23.27 -9.63 50.91
C ASN A 1098 -22.66 -9.86 49.50
N ASN A 1099 -21.66 -9.06 49.09
CA ASN A 1099 -21.04 -9.17 47.77
C ASN A 1099 -19.78 -10.04 47.86
N PRO A 1100 -19.59 -11.04 46.99
CA PRO A 1100 -18.38 -11.88 47.00
C PRO A 1100 -17.17 -11.15 46.36
N PRO A 1101 -15.97 -11.16 46.99
CA PRO A 1101 -15.67 -11.64 48.34
C PRO A 1101 -16.07 -10.60 49.42
N PRO A 1102 -16.53 -11.05 50.60
CA PRO A 1102 -17.00 -10.16 51.65
C PRO A 1102 -15.89 -9.23 52.15
N GLN A 1103 -16.17 -7.92 52.15
CA GLN A 1103 -15.23 -6.88 52.58
C GLN A 1103 -15.63 -6.31 53.94
N PRO A 1104 -14.69 -6.15 54.89
CA PRO A 1104 -14.97 -5.55 56.19
C PRO A 1104 -15.19 -4.04 56.08
N ILE A 1105 -16.40 -3.60 56.44
CA ILE A 1105 -16.83 -2.20 56.41
C ILE A 1105 -16.92 -1.67 57.84
N ILE A 1106 -16.43 -0.44 58.06
CA ILE A 1106 -16.63 0.31 59.31
C ILE A 1106 -17.93 1.07 59.23
N THR A 1107 -18.76 0.97 60.27
CA THR A 1107 -19.92 1.84 60.48
C THR A 1107 -19.73 2.71 61.72
N VAL A 1108 -20.22 3.95 61.66
CA VAL A 1108 -20.38 4.84 62.82
C VAL A 1108 -21.87 5.10 63.01
N ASN A 1109 -22.40 4.79 64.20
CA ASN A 1109 -23.83 4.96 64.52
C ASN A 1109 -24.78 4.31 63.50
N GLY A 1110 -24.42 3.13 62.98
CA GLY A 1110 -25.20 2.38 61.98
C GLY A 1110 -25.07 2.85 60.53
N LYS A 1111 -24.35 3.95 60.26
CA LYS A 1111 -24.06 4.43 58.90
C LYS A 1111 -22.66 4.00 58.47
N LYS A 1112 -22.51 3.52 57.22
CA LYS A 1112 -21.22 3.10 56.67
C LYS A 1112 -20.27 4.30 56.55
N LEU A 1113 -19.07 4.16 57.10
CA LEU A 1113 -18.01 5.16 57.08
C LEU A 1113 -17.01 4.92 55.94
N GLY A 1114 -16.57 3.67 55.77
CA GLY A 1114 -15.52 3.32 54.82
C GLY A 1114 -15.11 1.85 54.93
N GLN A 1115 -14.16 1.43 54.10
CA GLN A 1115 -13.58 0.09 54.12
C GLN A 1115 -12.25 0.09 54.85
N LEU A 1116 -11.97 -0.96 55.61
CA LEU A 1116 -10.64 -1.18 56.19
C LEU A 1116 -9.65 -1.54 55.09
N ASP A 1117 -8.43 -1.01 55.19
CA ASP A 1117 -7.34 -1.43 54.32
C ASP A 1117 -6.87 -2.87 54.65
N LYS A 1118 -6.20 -3.52 53.71
CA LYS A 1118 -5.79 -4.94 53.85
C LYS A 1118 -4.89 -5.19 55.07
N ASN A 1119 -4.07 -4.21 55.42
CA ASN A 1119 -3.14 -4.31 56.56
C ASN A 1119 -3.89 -4.25 57.88
N ALA A 1120 -4.85 -3.34 58.04
CA ALA A 1120 -5.71 -3.31 59.20
C ALA A 1120 -6.54 -4.60 59.30
N VAL A 1121 -7.08 -5.11 58.19
CA VAL A 1121 -7.81 -6.40 58.19
C VAL A 1121 -6.94 -7.53 58.73
N ALA A 1122 -5.71 -7.66 58.27
CA ALA A 1122 -4.77 -8.67 58.77
C ALA A 1122 -4.46 -8.47 60.26
N LEU A 1123 -4.24 -7.22 60.69
CA LEU A 1123 -3.98 -6.87 62.09
C LEU A 1123 -5.16 -7.25 63.01
N PHE A 1124 -6.40 -6.96 62.60
CA PHE A 1124 -7.59 -7.37 63.34
C PHE A 1124 -7.77 -8.91 63.37
N GLN A 1125 -7.31 -9.63 62.34
CA GLN A 1125 -7.36 -11.10 62.27
C GLN A 1125 -6.34 -11.72 63.23
N GLU A 1126 -5.11 -11.19 63.24
CA GLU A 1126 -4.01 -11.64 64.08
C GLU A 1126 -4.34 -11.56 65.58
N HIS A 1127 -5.06 -10.52 65.99
CA HIS A 1127 -5.48 -10.33 67.38
C HIS A 1127 -6.84 -10.97 67.72
N ASN A 1128 -7.43 -11.78 66.83
CA ASN A 1128 -8.71 -12.47 67.03
C ASN A 1128 -9.88 -11.52 67.36
N LEU A 1129 -9.87 -10.32 66.79
CA LEU A 1129 -10.86 -9.27 67.05
C LEU A 1129 -12.09 -9.35 66.12
N PHE A 1130 -12.24 -10.44 65.36
CA PHE A 1130 -13.43 -10.76 64.56
C PHE A 1130 -14.44 -11.56 65.40
N LYS A 1131 -15.64 -11.02 65.62
CA LYS A 1131 -16.79 -11.81 66.09
C LYS A 1131 -17.68 -12.15 64.89
N MET A 1132 -17.89 -13.44 64.61
CA MET A 1132 -18.98 -13.87 63.73
C MET A 1132 -20.30 -13.62 64.45
N VAL A 1133 -21.21 -12.90 63.79
CA VAL A 1133 -22.62 -12.76 64.16
C VAL A 1133 -23.43 -13.62 63.22
#